data_AF-A0A223P7K7-F1
#
_entry.id   AF-A0A223P7K7-F1
#
_cell.length_a   1.000
_cell.length_b   1.000
_cell.length_c   1.000
_cell.angle_alpha   90.00
_cell.angle_beta   90.00
_cell.angle_gamma   90.00
#
_symmetry.space_group_name_H-M   'P 1'
#
loop_
_entity.id
_entity.type
_entity.pdbx_description
1 polymer ?
#
loop_
_entity_poly.entity_id
_entity_poly.type
_entity_poly.pdbx_seq_one_letter_code
_entity_poly.pdbx_strand_id
1 'polypeptide(L)'
;MADSTGSISTKAGPLDVATIVSKLMEVETKKTLPALVNRGKSISTLISGYGNLKGVLATYQTAIKGLTPASFSSQKAALTNASSATNATTEPFTTDINSDDSTKSLAQKLKSAAFSRNQIFSAGDSVAIKIGSGSPTFVTLTADATLAGVRDAINRSSAGVTASITTADDGDHLVLESQTGGTGNTVKIAANNSLSSLAYDQSRAVPTTMTEIQAARDSTKAASGTYTVDVLQLAQAQKITSARMAPGTTFDNGILAIKTGNGSTAIIKPATNSLAGVRDAINASDAGVLATIVSSSAGDHLVVSAKDSGATNTLRITGTGSFSALSFTPGGTITLPAVPPGQTYDSGNLRLTSGENSVDITPADTDGNGTIDLSDVMRAINTANNGVTASILNDGAQNRLVLTPTGTSPVSLSGTQSYADLKGSSMGQLVKAQDAKISIEGVVVASPSNKVKNAISGVQLNLSKVTTSTDKFTLNISNDTSGMTSAANTLVTAYNSLLKSVKDMTKQVISKKLGEASQSAPLASESSVKTLMSQLRTALTASVEGGGQTSLAQIGITFQKDGGLALDATKFSAAITNDFEGVSKLFSSKNGGVTQLQKLTEDILADKGIIATKSKGLEGSQTLNSRKQTAVNANLLVLQDSYTNRFNRLNKTLASMGQTRDYLSDQLARLSTK
;
A
#
# COMPACT_ATOMS: atom_id res chain seq x y z
N MET A 1 -66.47 -7.42 -3.17
CA MET A 1 -66.43 -8.12 -4.46
C MET A 1 -67.36 -9.32 -4.36
N ALA A 2 -68.62 -9.11 -4.71
CA ALA A 2 -69.61 -10.16 -4.88
C ALA A 2 -70.56 -9.64 -5.96
N ASP A 3 -70.73 -10.44 -7.01
CA ASP A 3 -71.64 -10.31 -8.15
C ASP A 3 -71.34 -9.23 -9.19
N SER A 4 -70.28 -9.45 -9.97
CA SER A 4 -70.16 -8.90 -11.33
C SER A 4 -70.80 -9.89 -12.32
N THR A 5 -71.99 -9.55 -12.83
CA THR A 5 -72.77 -10.40 -13.77
C THR A 5 -73.02 -9.72 -15.11
N GLY A 6 -72.37 -8.59 -15.40
CA GLY A 6 -72.61 -7.81 -16.62
C GLY A 6 -71.82 -8.34 -17.82
N SER A 7 -72.22 -9.44 -18.45
CA SER A 7 -71.68 -9.76 -19.78
C SER A 7 -72.11 -8.67 -20.77
N ILE A 8 -71.20 -8.24 -21.66
CA ILE A 8 -71.52 -7.35 -22.78
C ILE A 8 -72.50 -8.11 -23.69
N SER A 9 -73.79 -7.82 -23.57
CA SER A 9 -74.81 -8.46 -24.40
C SER A 9 -74.92 -7.70 -25.71
N THR A 10 -74.26 -8.21 -26.75
CA THR A 10 -74.38 -7.70 -28.12
C THR A 10 -75.69 -8.12 -28.80
N LYS A 11 -76.60 -8.82 -28.09
CA LYS A 11 -77.70 -9.56 -28.73
C LYS A 11 -79.10 -9.38 -28.11
N ALA A 12 -79.32 -8.40 -27.23
CA ALA A 12 -80.61 -8.23 -26.54
C ALA A 12 -81.27 -6.84 -26.62
N GLY A 13 -80.92 -5.98 -27.59
CA GLY A 13 -81.61 -4.70 -27.83
C GLY A 13 -80.88 -3.78 -28.83
N PRO A 14 -81.43 -2.59 -29.16
CA PRO A 14 -80.95 -1.73 -30.26
C PRO A 14 -79.66 -0.94 -29.99
N LEU A 15 -79.10 -0.96 -28.77
CA LEU A 15 -77.92 -0.18 -28.41
C LEU A 15 -76.63 -1.00 -28.43
N ASP A 16 -75.57 -0.47 -29.05
CA ASP A 16 -74.20 -0.98 -28.92
C ASP A 16 -73.55 -0.49 -27.60
N VAL A 17 -73.86 -1.24 -26.54
CA VAL A 17 -73.37 -0.96 -25.18
C VAL A 17 -71.84 -0.97 -25.11
N ALA A 18 -71.17 -1.85 -25.86
CA ALA A 18 -69.71 -1.98 -25.82
C ALA A 18 -69.02 -0.71 -26.30
N THR A 19 -69.45 -0.19 -27.45
CA THR A 19 -68.88 1.02 -28.04
C THR A 19 -69.19 2.27 -27.21
N ILE A 20 -70.40 2.39 -26.65
CA ILE A 20 -70.78 3.54 -25.82
C ILE A 20 -69.97 3.58 -24.52
N VAL A 21 -69.89 2.44 -23.81
CA VAL A 21 -69.10 2.35 -22.57
C VAL A 21 -67.62 2.61 -22.86
N SER A 22 -67.07 2.05 -23.94
CA SER A 22 -65.68 2.30 -24.34
C SER A 22 -65.40 3.80 -24.58
N LYS A 23 -66.28 4.51 -25.30
CA LYS A 23 -66.14 5.95 -25.55
C LYS A 23 -66.24 6.79 -24.27
N LEU A 24 -67.14 6.44 -23.36
CA LEU A 24 -67.27 7.11 -22.06
C LEU A 24 -66.05 6.88 -21.18
N MET A 25 -65.53 5.65 -21.14
CA MET A 25 -64.31 5.32 -20.40
C MET A 25 -63.09 6.02 -20.99
N GLU A 26 -63.02 6.20 -22.31
CA GLU A 26 -61.94 6.95 -22.96
C GLU A 26 -61.93 8.42 -22.51
N VAL A 27 -63.10 9.07 -22.43
CA VAL A 27 -63.24 10.45 -21.94
C VAL A 27 -62.83 10.55 -20.47
N GLU A 28 -63.30 9.64 -19.62
CA GLU A 28 -63.01 9.68 -18.18
C GLU A 28 -61.53 9.41 -17.89
N THR A 29 -60.92 8.49 -18.65
CA THR A 29 -59.48 8.19 -18.57
C THR A 29 -58.65 9.40 -19.00
N LYS A 30 -59.03 10.06 -20.11
CA LYS A 30 -58.35 11.28 -20.60
C LYS A 30 -58.44 12.45 -19.61
N LYS A 31 -59.49 12.51 -18.79
CA LYS A 31 -59.66 13.57 -17.79
C LYS A 31 -58.80 13.37 -16.55
N THR A 32 -58.69 12.13 -16.06
CA THR A 32 -58.21 11.88 -14.69
C THR A 32 -56.76 11.38 -14.62
N LEU A 33 -56.31 10.59 -15.60
CA LEU A 33 -55.03 9.89 -15.55
C LEU A 33 -53.82 10.70 -16.07
N PRO A 34 -53.92 11.54 -17.13
CA PRO A 34 -52.75 12.21 -17.71
C PRO A 34 -51.99 13.11 -16.73
N ALA A 35 -52.69 13.82 -15.83
CA ALA A 35 -52.06 14.68 -14.84
C ALA A 35 -51.17 13.88 -13.87
N LEU A 36 -51.64 12.73 -13.38
CA LEU A 36 -50.87 11.86 -12.49
C LEU A 36 -49.72 11.16 -13.22
N VAL A 37 -49.92 10.75 -14.48
CA VAL A 37 -48.85 10.15 -15.30
C VAL A 37 -47.75 11.17 -15.58
N ASN A 38 -48.12 12.39 -15.98
CA ASN A 38 -47.15 13.47 -16.24
C ASN A 38 -46.41 13.88 -14.97
N ARG A 39 -47.10 13.95 -13.82
CA ARG A 39 -46.46 14.16 -12.52
C ARG A 39 -45.46 13.05 -12.19
N GLY A 40 -45.83 11.78 -12.44
CA GLY A 40 -44.94 10.63 -12.22
C GLY A 40 -43.70 10.66 -13.11
N LYS A 41 -43.85 11.04 -14.38
CA LYS A 41 -42.73 11.25 -15.31
C LYS A 41 -41.80 12.36 -14.81
N SER A 42 -42.36 13.49 -14.38
CA SER A 42 -41.59 14.61 -13.83
C SER A 42 -40.79 14.22 -12.59
N ILE A 43 -41.41 13.52 -11.62
CA ILE A 43 -40.71 13.03 -10.42
C ILE A 43 -39.62 12.02 -10.80
N SER A 44 -39.89 11.10 -11.72
CA SER A 44 -38.88 10.13 -12.20
C SER A 44 -37.68 10.83 -12.86
N THR A 45 -37.94 11.85 -13.68
CA THR A 45 -36.88 12.66 -14.30
C THR A 45 -36.04 13.40 -13.25
N LEU A 46 -36.67 13.92 -12.18
CA LEU A 46 -35.97 14.54 -11.06
C LEU A 46 -35.11 13.52 -10.30
N ILE A 47 -35.63 12.32 -10.00
CA ILE A 47 -34.86 11.24 -9.34
C ILE A 47 -33.61 10.90 -10.15
N SER A 48 -33.75 10.70 -11.46
CA SER A 48 -32.60 10.46 -12.35
C SER A 48 -31.64 11.63 -12.38
N GLY A 49 -32.15 12.87 -12.38
CA GLY A 49 -31.33 14.08 -12.28
C GLY A 49 -30.49 14.11 -11.00
N TYR A 50 -31.08 13.86 -9.83
CA TYR A 50 -30.35 13.79 -8.56
C TYR A 50 -29.38 12.60 -8.51
N GLY A 51 -29.72 11.46 -9.13
CA GLY A 51 -28.80 10.32 -9.29
C GLY A 51 -27.55 10.67 -10.09
N ASN A 52 -27.71 11.36 -11.22
CA ASN A 52 -26.60 11.86 -12.03
C ASN A 52 -25.76 12.88 -11.26
N LEU A 53 -26.40 13.80 -10.52
CA LEU A 53 -25.70 14.79 -9.70
C LEU A 53 -24.87 14.13 -8.60
N LYS A 54 -25.43 13.09 -7.93
CA LYS A 54 -24.71 12.27 -6.96
C LYS A 54 -23.46 11.62 -7.59
N GLY A 55 -23.60 11.05 -8.77
CA GLY A 55 -22.49 10.43 -9.51
C GLY A 55 -21.36 11.43 -9.81
N VAL A 56 -21.70 12.60 -10.35
CA VAL A 56 -20.70 13.65 -10.68
C VAL A 56 -20.03 14.18 -9.41
N LEU A 57 -20.78 14.40 -8.33
CA LEU A 57 -20.23 14.83 -7.04
C LEU A 57 -19.31 13.76 -6.43
N ALA A 58 -19.62 12.47 -6.59
CA ALA A 58 -18.74 11.39 -6.14
C ALA A 58 -17.42 11.33 -6.92
N THR A 59 -17.47 11.57 -8.24
CA THR A 59 -16.25 11.72 -9.06
C THR A 59 -15.42 12.92 -8.60
N TYR A 60 -16.06 14.06 -8.35
CA TYR A 60 -15.40 15.24 -7.81
C TYR A 60 -14.78 14.95 -6.44
N GLN A 61 -15.51 14.30 -5.54
CA GLN A 61 -15.06 13.88 -4.22
C GLN A 61 -13.81 13.00 -4.31
N THR A 62 -13.80 12.04 -5.22
CA THR A 62 -12.67 11.14 -5.43
C THR A 62 -11.42 11.91 -5.87
N ALA A 63 -11.57 12.83 -6.83
CA ALA A 63 -10.47 13.66 -7.30
C ALA A 63 -9.88 14.55 -6.20
N ILE A 64 -10.72 15.17 -5.37
CA ILE A 64 -10.24 16.01 -4.26
C ILE A 64 -9.69 15.18 -3.10
N LYS A 65 -10.20 13.97 -2.83
CA LYS A 65 -9.64 13.05 -1.82
C LYS A 65 -8.25 12.55 -2.18
N GLY A 66 -7.95 12.43 -3.48
CA GLY A 66 -6.60 12.11 -3.96
C GLY A 66 -5.56 13.18 -3.66
N LEU A 67 -5.98 14.39 -3.27
CA LEU A 67 -5.08 15.47 -2.86
C LEU A 67 -4.74 15.29 -1.37
N THR A 68 -3.59 14.67 -1.09
CA THR A 68 -3.14 14.37 0.28
C THR A 68 -2.07 15.36 0.74
N PRO A 69 -1.89 15.59 2.06
CA PRO A 69 -0.79 16.42 2.58
C PRO A 69 0.60 16.04 2.03
N ALA A 70 0.84 14.75 1.77
CA ALA A 70 2.09 14.25 1.21
C ALA A 70 2.37 14.79 -0.21
N SER A 71 1.31 15.06 -1.00
CA SER A 71 1.41 15.71 -2.31
C SER A 71 1.91 17.16 -2.24
N PHE A 72 1.92 17.75 -1.04
CA PHE A 72 2.26 19.15 -0.77
C PHE A 72 3.50 19.31 0.14
N SER A 73 4.24 18.24 0.40
CA SER A 73 5.45 18.28 1.25
C SER A 73 6.62 17.49 0.67
N SER A 74 6.53 17.04 -0.59
CA SER A 74 7.59 16.30 -1.26
C SER A 74 8.83 17.16 -1.46
N GLN A 75 10.00 16.54 -1.32
CA GLN A 75 11.29 17.11 -1.64
C GLN A 75 11.91 16.28 -2.76
N LYS A 76 12.69 16.93 -3.62
CA LYS A 76 13.47 16.28 -4.68
C LYS A 76 14.95 16.50 -4.44
N ALA A 77 15.72 15.48 -4.77
CA ALA A 77 17.16 15.56 -4.89
C ALA A 77 17.52 15.55 -6.37
N ALA A 78 18.37 16.49 -6.78
CA ALA A 78 18.92 16.53 -8.12
C ALA A 78 20.44 16.49 -8.02
N LEU A 79 21.03 15.50 -8.66
CA LEU A 79 22.48 15.37 -8.76
C LEU A 79 22.95 16.09 -10.02
N THR A 80 23.95 16.94 -9.89
CA THR A 80 24.58 17.63 -11.02
C THR A 80 26.08 17.39 -10.97
N ASN A 81 26.69 17.02 -12.11
CA ASN A 81 28.13 16.95 -12.23
C ASN A 81 28.64 18.19 -12.97
N ALA A 82 29.51 18.97 -12.33
CA ALA A 82 30.10 20.17 -12.92
C ALA A 82 31.35 19.86 -13.78
N SER A 83 31.64 18.58 -14.09
CA SER A 83 32.84 18.25 -14.87
C SER A 83 32.75 18.75 -16.32
N SER A 84 33.84 19.31 -16.83
CA SER A 84 34.01 19.68 -18.24
C SER A 84 34.12 18.48 -19.20
N ALA A 85 33.99 17.24 -18.70
CA ALA A 85 34.14 16.02 -19.48
C ALA A 85 32.76 15.47 -19.90
N THR A 86 32.55 15.36 -21.20
CA THR A 86 31.33 14.92 -21.89
C THR A 86 30.95 13.44 -21.70
N ASN A 87 31.50 12.73 -20.70
CA ASN A 87 31.45 11.27 -20.62
C ASN A 87 31.07 10.65 -19.26
N ALA A 88 30.55 11.40 -18.30
CA ALA A 88 29.96 10.80 -17.09
C ALA A 88 28.52 10.32 -17.36
N THR A 89 28.35 9.21 -18.10
CA THR A 89 27.02 8.64 -18.42
C THR A 89 26.42 7.81 -17.28
N THR A 90 27.14 7.62 -16.16
CA THR A 90 26.60 6.91 -14.99
C THR A 90 26.91 7.66 -13.70
N GLU A 91 25.86 8.08 -13.01
CA GLU A 91 25.93 8.69 -11.67
C GLU A 91 26.57 7.72 -10.66
N PRO A 92 27.54 8.17 -9.83
CA PRO A 92 28.24 7.33 -8.86
C PRO A 92 27.37 6.94 -7.67
N PHE A 93 26.31 7.69 -7.41
CA PHE A 93 25.31 7.38 -6.40
C PHE A 93 23.94 7.89 -6.84
N THR A 94 22.90 7.30 -6.27
CA THR A 94 21.54 7.84 -6.33
C THR A 94 21.11 8.28 -4.95
N THR A 95 20.16 9.19 -4.90
CA THR A 95 19.68 9.77 -3.66
C THR A 95 18.20 9.55 -3.53
N ASP A 96 17.81 8.95 -2.42
CA ASP A 96 16.42 8.88 -2.07
C ASP A 96 16.16 9.81 -0.88
N ILE A 97 15.17 10.70 -1.03
CA ILE A 97 14.68 11.53 0.07
C ILE A 97 13.48 10.83 0.68
N ASN A 98 13.47 10.68 2.00
CA ASN A 98 12.32 10.15 2.74
C ASN A 98 11.80 8.80 2.24
N SER A 99 12.68 7.97 1.64
CA SER A 99 12.34 6.61 1.21
C SER A 99 12.65 5.55 2.27
N ASP A 100 13.51 5.89 3.24
CA ASP A 100 13.92 5.00 4.30
C ASP A 100 12.88 4.95 5.42
N ASP A 101 12.71 3.78 6.06
CA ASP A 101 11.77 3.59 7.17
C ASP A 101 12.06 4.52 8.36
N SER A 102 13.26 5.09 8.51
CA SER A 102 13.58 6.08 9.55
C SER A 102 13.25 7.53 9.17
N THR A 103 13.00 7.81 7.89
CA THR A 103 12.76 9.18 7.39
C THR A 103 11.44 9.36 6.64
N LYS A 104 10.81 8.27 6.17
CA LYS A 104 9.53 8.28 5.46
C LYS A 104 8.35 8.55 6.39
N SER A 105 7.26 9.03 5.82
CA SER A 105 5.97 9.05 6.54
C SER A 105 5.53 7.62 6.79
N LEU A 106 5.37 7.24 8.06
CA LEU A 106 4.94 5.91 8.46
C LEU A 106 3.45 5.93 8.80
N ALA A 107 2.74 4.94 8.28
CA ALA A 107 1.38 4.61 8.70
C ALA A 107 1.40 3.92 10.07
N GLN A 108 0.37 4.18 10.87
CA GLN A 108 0.17 3.42 12.10
C GLN A 108 -0.18 1.97 11.76
N LYS A 109 0.46 1.02 12.47
CA LYS A 109 0.07 -0.39 12.43
C LYS A 109 -0.35 -0.86 13.81
N LEU A 110 -1.51 -1.50 13.85
CA LEU A 110 -2.10 -2.08 15.05
C LEU A 110 -2.16 -3.60 14.89
N LYS A 111 -1.87 -4.34 15.96
CA LYS A 111 -1.97 -5.80 16.03
C LYS A 111 -2.98 -6.17 17.12
N SER A 112 -3.88 -7.11 16.83
CA SER A 112 -4.85 -7.60 17.83
C SER A 112 -4.19 -8.51 18.86
N ALA A 113 -4.84 -8.72 19.99
CA ALA A 113 -4.63 -9.94 20.79
C ALA A 113 -4.87 -11.20 19.94
N ALA A 114 -4.33 -12.33 20.38
CA ALA A 114 -4.50 -13.59 19.68
C ALA A 114 -5.96 -14.05 19.70
N PHE A 115 -6.45 -14.48 18.55
CA PHE A 115 -7.71 -15.19 18.38
C PHE A 115 -7.44 -16.67 18.14
N SER A 116 -8.39 -17.52 18.55
CA SER A 116 -8.30 -18.96 18.22
C SER A 116 -8.46 -19.17 16.71
N ARG A 117 -7.70 -20.11 16.12
CA ARG A 117 -7.65 -20.35 14.65
C ARG A 117 -9.02 -20.63 14.00
N ASN A 118 -10.01 -21.05 14.78
CA ASN A 118 -11.37 -21.34 14.33
C ASN A 118 -12.43 -20.47 15.02
N GLN A 119 -12.04 -19.32 15.58
CA GLN A 119 -12.99 -18.41 16.21
C GLN A 119 -13.99 -17.89 15.19
N ILE A 120 -15.28 -18.01 15.52
CA ILE A 120 -16.39 -17.51 14.71
C ILE A 120 -16.90 -16.20 15.32
N PHE A 121 -17.04 -15.19 14.47
CA PHE A 121 -17.65 -13.91 14.77
C PHE A 121 -19.05 -13.88 14.15
N SER A 122 -20.04 -13.43 14.91
CA SER A 122 -21.46 -13.57 14.53
C SER A 122 -21.92 -12.51 13.53
N ALA A 123 -22.92 -12.87 12.72
CA ALA A 123 -23.65 -11.91 11.89
C ALA A 123 -24.23 -10.77 12.74
N GLY A 124 -24.06 -9.52 12.29
CA GLY A 124 -24.49 -8.32 13.01
C GLY A 124 -23.41 -7.68 13.88
N ASP A 125 -22.25 -8.33 14.05
CA ASP A 125 -21.10 -7.70 14.70
C ASP A 125 -20.49 -6.63 13.80
N SER A 126 -20.08 -5.52 14.42
CA SER A 126 -19.66 -4.31 13.72
C SER A 126 -18.36 -3.74 14.27
N VAL A 127 -17.55 -3.22 13.35
CA VAL A 127 -16.36 -2.42 13.63
C VAL A 127 -16.50 -1.07 12.94
N ALA A 128 -16.37 0.02 13.68
CA ALA A 128 -16.29 1.37 13.19
C ALA A 128 -14.82 1.81 13.20
N ILE A 129 -14.26 2.06 12.02
CA ILE A 129 -12.87 2.45 11.83
C ILE A 129 -12.83 3.91 11.41
N LYS A 130 -12.06 4.72 12.12
CA LYS A 130 -11.86 6.14 11.85
C LYS A 130 -10.37 6.43 11.69
N ILE A 131 -10.02 7.15 10.62
CA ILE A 131 -8.65 7.60 10.36
C ILE A 131 -8.57 9.11 10.56
N GLY A 132 -7.69 9.54 11.46
CA GLY A 132 -7.45 10.95 11.78
C GLY A 132 -8.74 11.70 12.13
N SER A 133 -8.98 12.81 11.44
CA SER A 133 -10.21 13.60 11.56
C SER A 133 -11.37 13.13 10.70
N GLY A 134 -11.20 12.06 9.92
CA GLY A 134 -12.23 11.52 9.02
C GLY A 134 -13.48 11.03 9.74
N SER A 135 -14.54 10.82 8.96
CA SER A 135 -15.76 10.17 9.45
C SER A 135 -15.51 8.67 9.68
N PRO A 136 -16.12 8.05 10.72
CA PRO A 136 -15.99 6.60 10.94
C PRO A 136 -16.69 5.81 9.83
N THR A 137 -16.00 4.82 9.28
CA THR A 137 -16.56 3.82 8.36
C THR A 137 -17.01 2.61 9.15
N PHE A 138 -18.29 2.22 8.99
CA PHE A 138 -18.86 1.07 9.68
C PHE A 138 -18.77 -0.18 8.80
N VAL A 139 -18.15 -1.22 9.35
CA VAL A 139 -18.05 -2.56 8.76
C VAL A 139 -18.93 -3.47 9.59
N THR A 140 -19.97 -4.05 8.99
CA THR A 140 -20.88 -4.97 9.69
C THR A 140 -20.85 -6.33 8.99
N LEU A 141 -20.69 -7.40 9.76
CA LEU A 141 -20.72 -8.76 9.25
C LEU A 141 -22.14 -9.14 8.84
N THR A 142 -22.32 -9.57 7.60
CA THR A 142 -23.64 -9.99 7.06
C THR A 142 -23.96 -11.46 7.30
N ALA A 143 -22.95 -12.24 7.68
CA ALA A 143 -23.03 -13.67 8.00
C ALA A 143 -21.92 -14.00 9.01
N ASP A 144 -22.04 -15.15 9.67
CA ASP A 144 -21.00 -15.65 10.56
C ASP A 144 -19.67 -15.81 9.80
N ALA A 145 -18.57 -15.33 10.39
CA ALA A 145 -17.29 -15.20 9.71
C ALA A 145 -16.13 -15.62 10.62
N THR A 146 -15.09 -16.18 10.03
CA THR A 146 -13.79 -16.36 10.70
C THR A 146 -13.00 -15.04 10.68
N LEU A 147 -11.83 -15.00 11.32
CA LEU A 147 -10.95 -13.82 11.27
C LEU A 147 -10.59 -13.42 9.83
N ALA A 148 -10.47 -14.40 8.91
CA ALA A 148 -10.28 -14.16 7.49
C ALA A 148 -11.47 -13.41 6.86
N GLY A 149 -12.70 -13.78 7.25
CA GLY A 149 -13.90 -13.06 6.82
C GLY A 149 -13.97 -11.63 7.39
N VAL A 150 -13.51 -11.41 8.63
CA VAL A 150 -13.39 -10.07 9.22
C VAL A 150 -12.38 -9.22 8.44
N ARG A 151 -11.19 -9.76 8.16
CA ARG A 151 -10.17 -9.13 7.31
C ARG A 151 -10.75 -8.71 5.96
N ASP A 152 -11.45 -9.63 5.29
CA ASP A 152 -12.02 -9.39 3.96
C ASP A 152 -13.15 -8.36 3.98
N ALA A 153 -13.97 -8.35 5.04
CA ALA A 153 -14.99 -7.32 5.25
C ALA A 153 -14.38 -5.93 5.43
N ILE A 154 -13.30 -5.82 6.22
CA ILE A 154 -12.58 -4.55 6.41
C ILE A 154 -11.95 -4.08 5.09
N ASN A 155 -11.22 -4.95 4.39
CA ASN A 155 -10.56 -4.59 3.12
C ASN A 155 -11.57 -4.19 2.02
N ARG A 156 -12.77 -4.78 2.01
CA ARG A 156 -13.84 -4.43 1.07
C ARG A 156 -14.56 -3.13 1.42
N SER A 157 -14.54 -2.72 2.69
CA SER A 157 -15.21 -1.50 3.15
C SER A 157 -14.49 -0.20 2.78
N SER A 158 -13.25 -0.29 2.29
CA SER A 158 -12.40 0.88 1.99
C SER A 158 -12.31 1.86 3.18
N ALA A 159 -12.25 1.35 4.40
CA ALA A 159 -12.22 2.14 5.63
C ALA A 159 -10.91 2.92 5.89
N GLY A 160 -10.04 3.03 4.89
CA GLY A 160 -8.74 3.70 4.99
C GLY A 160 -7.66 2.87 5.70
N VAL A 161 -7.90 1.57 5.90
CA VAL A 161 -6.92 0.62 6.43
C VAL A 161 -6.82 -0.60 5.54
N THR A 162 -5.66 -1.26 5.55
CA THR A 162 -5.44 -2.58 5.01
C THR A 162 -5.35 -3.57 6.16
N ALA A 163 -6.19 -4.59 6.13
CA ALA A 163 -6.22 -5.68 7.09
C ALA A 163 -5.45 -6.90 6.56
N SER A 164 -4.62 -7.49 7.41
CA SER A 164 -3.92 -8.75 7.17
C SER A 164 -3.97 -9.65 8.40
N ILE A 165 -3.63 -10.93 8.25
CA ILE A 165 -3.58 -11.89 9.36
C ILE A 165 -2.15 -12.40 9.47
N THR A 166 -1.64 -12.41 10.70
CA THR A 166 -0.37 -13.03 11.04
C THR A 166 -0.65 -14.17 12.02
N THR A 167 -0.21 -15.37 11.68
CA THR A 167 -0.30 -16.54 12.56
C THR A 167 0.96 -16.66 13.40
N ALA A 168 0.80 -16.84 14.69
CA ALA A 168 1.87 -17.07 15.67
C ALA A 168 1.53 -18.31 16.53
N ASP A 169 2.42 -18.63 17.48
CA ASP A 169 2.27 -19.78 18.37
C ASP A 169 1.10 -19.61 19.37
N ASP A 170 0.75 -18.37 19.70
CA ASP A 170 -0.35 -17.99 20.59
C ASP A 170 -1.71 -17.88 19.88
N GLY A 171 -1.75 -17.88 18.54
CA GLY A 171 -2.98 -17.85 17.75
C GLY A 171 -2.87 -16.98 16.49
N ASP A 172 -4.03 -16.59 15.95
CA ASP A 172 -4.11 -15.70 14.80
C ASP A 172 -4.33 -14.25 15.24
N HIS A 173 -3.57 -13.32 14.65
CA HIS A 173 -3.71 -11.90 14.92
C HIS A 173 -4.16 -11.14 13.68
N LEU A 174 -5.10 -10.22 13.87
CA LEU A 174 -5.45 -9.23 12.87
C LEU A 174 -4.47 -8.07 12.96
N VAL A 175 -3.82 -7.75 11.85
CA VAL A 175 -2.98 -6.57 11.69
C VAL A 175 -3.72 -5.56 10.83
N LEU A 176 -3.85 -4.33 11.33
CA LEU A 176 -4.47 -3.22 10.62
C LEU A 176 -3.41 -2.15 10.37
N GLU A 177 -3.18 -1.83 9.11
CA GLU A 177 -2.26 -0.79 8.67
C GLU A 177 -3.05 0.36 8.03
N SER A 178 -2.85 1.59 8.52
CA SER A 178 -3.42 2.77 7.86
C SER A 178 -2.90 2.87 6.42
N GLN A 179 -3.78 3.20 5.47
CA GLN A 179 -3.38 3.43 4.07
C GLN A 179 -2.68 4.78 3.88
N THR A 180 -2.76 5.67 4.88
CA THR A 180 -2.11 6.97 4.90
C THR A 180 -1.15 7.10 6.09
N GLY A 181 0.10 7.46 5.79
CA GLY A 181 1.13 7.77 6.78
C GLY A 181 0.99 9.15 7.40
N GLY A 182 1.64 9.38 8.54
CA GLY A 182 1.73 10.69 9.20
C GLY A 182 0.94 10.77 10.49
N THR A 183 1.40 11.62 11.41
CA THR A 183 0.89 11.72 12.79
C THR A 183 -0.59 12.13 12.85
N GLY A 184 -1.10 12.78 11.81
CA GLY A 184 -2.52 13.15 11.66
C GLY A 184 -3.44 11.99 11.25
N ASN A 185 -2.90 10.85 10.79
CA ASN A 185 -3.65 9.72 10.24
C ASN A 185 -3.67 8.52 11.20
N THR A 186 -3.90 8.78 12.49
CA THR A 186 -4.05 7.72 13.48
C THR A 186 -5.39 6.98 13.33
N VAL A 187 -5.36 5.67 13.59
CA VAL A 187 -6.48 4.76 13.53
C VAL A 187 -7.19 4.76 14.89
N LYS A 188 -8.51 4.94 14.86
CA LYS A 188 -9.40 4.71 15.99
C LYS A 188 -10.41 3.65 15.61
N ILE A 189 -10.63 2.70 16.51
CA ILE A 189 -11.51 1.57 16.29
C ILE A 189 -12.50 1.48 17.44
N ALA A 190 -13.78 1.52 17.11
CA ALA A 190 -14.84 1.11 18.02
C ALA A 190 -15.42 -0.20 17.49
N ALA A 191 -15.61 -1.19 18.36
CA ALA A 191 -16.17 -2.48 17.98
C ALA A 191 -17.16 -2.95 19.04
N ASN A 192 -18.11 -3.80 18.66
CA ASN A 192 -19.12 -4.36 19.55
C ASN A 192 -19.05 -5.89 19.59
N ASN A 193 -19.83 -6.47 20.51
CA ASN A 193 -20.08 -7.91 20.60
C ASN A 193 -18.79 -8.74 20.59
N SER A 194 -18.67 -9.76 19.73
CA SER A 194 -17.50 -10.64 19.68
C SER A 194 -16.26 -9.97 19.06
N LEU A 195 -16.42 -8.79 18.45
CA LEU A 195 -15.32 -7.97 17.91
C LEU A 195 -14.83 -6.91 18.90
N SER A 196 -15.39 -6.82 20.12
CA SER A 196 -15.05 -5.76 21.09
C SER A 196 -13.56 -5.69 21.44
N SER A 197 -12.82 -6.80 21.33
CA SER A 197 -11.36 -6.86 21.53
C SER A 197 -10.55 -6.17 20.41
N LEU A 198 -11.19 -5.72 19.34
CA LEU A 198 -10.56 -4.90 18.31
C LEU A 198 -10.64 -3.40 18.63
N ALA A 199 -11.30 -3.00 19.72
CA ALA A 199 -11.41 -1.60 20.08
C ALA A 199 -10.03 -0.99 20.41
N TYR A 200 -9.78 0.21 19.86
CA TYR A 200 -8.53 0.95 20.03
C TYR A 200 -8.79 2.47 19.97
N ASP A 201 -8.38 3.21 20.99
CA ASP A 201 -8.34 4.68 20.97
C ASP A 201 -7.18 5.19 21.82
N GLN A 202 -6.11 5.62 21.16
CA GLN A 202 -4.89 6.15 21.80
C GLN A 202 -5.15 7.39 22.69
N SER A 203 -6.26 8.11 22.48
CA SER A 203 -6.59 9.33 23.24
C SER A 203 -7.42 9.09 24.49
N ARG A 204 -7.83 7.85 24.76
CA ARG A 204 -8.67 7.50 25.92
C ARG A 204 -7.99 6.42 26.75
N ALA A 205 -8.12 6.50 28.07
CA ALA A 205 -7.72 5.44 29.00
C ALA A 205 -8.71 4.26 28.97
N VAL A 206 -9.12 3.80 27.78
CA VAL A 206 -9.91 2.59 27.62
C VAL A 206 -8.93 1.42 27.59
N PRO A 207 -9.17 0.30 28.30
CA PRO A 207 -8.37 -0.91 28.13
C PRO A 207 -8.43 -1.37 26.67
N THR A 208 -7.33 -1.23 25.93
CA THR A 208 -7.22 -1.69 24.55
C THR A 208 -6.50 -3.03 24.51
N THR A 209 -7.09 -4.02 23.86
CA THR A 209 -6.44 -5.31 23.59
C THR A 209 -5.66 -5.32 22.28
N MET A 210 -5.75 -4.25 21.48
CA MET A 210 -4.85 -4.03 20.36
C MET A 210 -3.56 -3.34 20.82
N THR A 211 -2.44 -3.72 20.23
CA THR A 211 -1.13 -3.14 20.46
C THR A 211 -0.67 -2.36 19.23
N GLU A 212 -0.15 -1.16 19.44
CA GLU A 212 0.55 -0.41 18.40
C GLU A 212 1.93 -1.04 18.16
N ILE A 213 2.11 -1.63 16.99
CA ILE A 213 3.38 -2.25 16.57
C ILE A 213 4.20 -1.33 15.67
N GLN A 214 3.59 -0.25 15.18
CA GLN A 214 4.24 0.83 14.45
C GLN A 214 3.48 2.14 14.71
N ALA A 215 4.15 3.13 15.29
CA ALA A 215 3.61 4.47 15.43
C ALA A 215 3.51 5.17 14.08
N ALA A 216 2.46 5.98 13.91
CA ALA A 216 2.41 6.93 12.81
C ALA A 216 3.50 7.99 12.99
N ARG A 217 4.22 8.30 11.92
CA ARG A 217 5.26 9.32 11.92
C ARG A 217 5.16 10.15 10.66
N ASP A 218 5.37 11.45 10.77
CA ASP A 218 5.54 12.31 9.59
C ASP A 218 6.91 12.07 8.97
N SER A 219 7.06 12.37 7.68
CA SER A 219 8.38 12.33 7.05
C SER A 219 9.30 13.37 7.68
N THR A 220 10.54 13.00 7.98
CA THR A 220 11.56 13.97 8.41
C THR A 220 11.91 14.88 7.23
N LYS A 221 11.76 16.19 7.34
CA LYS A 221 12.19 17.08 6.24
C LYS A 221 13.71 17.07 6.14
N ALA A 222 14.25 16.77 4.97
CA ALA A 222 15.66 17.00 4.69
C ALA A 222 15.92 18.50 4.65
N ALA A 223 17.08 18.94 5.12
CA ALA A 223 17.47 20.34 5.00
C ALA A 223 17.63 20.68 3.51
N SER A 224 16.93 21.72 3.03
CA SER A 224 17.09 22.19 1.66
C SER A 224 18.45 22.89 1.55
N GLY A 225 19.19 22.57 0.50
CA GLY A 225 20.56 23.03 0.34
C GLY A 225 21.30 22.28 -0.75
N THR A 226 22.49 22.79 -1.08
CA THR A 226 23.42 22.18 -2.02
C THR A 226 24.56 21.54 -1.25
N TYR A 227 24.85 20.28 -1.54
CA TYR A 227 25.90 19.50 -0.88
C TYR A 227 26.85 18.94 -1.92
N THR A 228 28.14 19.19 -1.77
CA THR A 228 29.21 18.53 -2.50
C THR A 228 29.44 17.14 -1.90
N VAL A 229 29.41 16.12 -2.76
CA VAL A 229 29.50 14.72 -2.31
C VAL A 229 30.49 13.96 -3.18
N ASP A 230 31.53 13.43 -2.53
CA ASP A 230 32.52 12.55 -3.16
C ASP A 230 32.43 11.14 -2.58
N VAL A 231 32.46 10.12 -3.43
CA VAL A 231 32.50 8.72 -3.02
C VAL A 231 33.94 8.25 -3.05
N LEU A 232 34.56 8.11 -1.88
CA LEU A 232 35.98 7.77 -1.76
C LEU A 232 36.22 6.25 -1.81
N GLN A 233 35.28 5.46 -1.29
CA GLN A 233 35.40 4.01 -1.19
C GLN A 233 34.00 3.38 -1.08
N LEU A 234 33.80 2.21 -1.71
CA LEU A 234 32.60 1.39 -1.53
C LEU A 234 32.80 0.36 -0.41
N ALA A 235 31.71 0.04 0.29
CA ALA A 235 31.66 -1.07 1.22
C ALA A 235 31.73 -2.39 0.44
N GLN A 236 32.50 -3.35 0.96
CA GLN A 236 32.60 -4.70 0.38
C GLN A 236 32.24 -5.75 1.43
N ALA A 237 31.53 -6.79 0.98
CA ALA A 237 31.25 -7.99 1.75
C ALA A 237 32.44 -8.93 1.69
N GLN A 238 32.79 -9.56 2.82
CA GLN A 238 33.90 -10.50 2.84
C GLN A 238 33.56 -11.75 2.03
N LYS A 239 34.53 -12.22 1.25
CA LYS A 239 34.42 -13.45 0.46
C LYS A 239 35.61 -14.35 0.76
N ILE A 240 35.34 -15.62 1.03
CA ILE A 240 36.34 -16.64 1.32
C ILE A 240 36.13 -17.86 0.43
N THR A 241 37.17 -18.66 0.23
CA THR A 241 37.14 -19.88 -0.58
C THR A 241 37.87 -21.02 0.10
N SER A 242 37.33 -22.23 0.00
CA SER A 242 38.05 -23.43 0.41
C SER A 242 39.21 -23.73 -0.53
N ALA A 243 40.11 -24.59 -0.08
CA ALA A 243 40.99 -25.32 -0.99
C ALA A 243 40.15 -26.19 -1.95
N ARG A 244 40.78 -26.64 -3.03
CA ARG A 244 40.17 -27.58 -3.98
C ARG A 244 39.94 -28.92 -3.29
N MET A 245 38.77 -29.48 -3.48
CA MET A 245 38.37 -30.78 -2.93
C MET A 245 38.20 -31.76 -4.08
N ALA A 246 38.69 -32.98 -3.89
CA ALA A 246 38.55 -34.04 -4.89
C ALA A 246 37.06 -34.40 -5.07
N PRO A 247 36.64 -34.78 -6.29
CA PRO A 247 35.29 -35.27 -6.52
C PRO A 247 34.95 -36.42 -5.57
N GLY A 248 33.77 -36.36 -4.93
CA GLY A 248 33.32 -37.38 -3.99
C GLY A 248 33.80 -37.22 -2.54
N THR A 249 34.48 -36.13 -2.19
CA THR A 249 34.84 -35.85 -0.78
C THR A 249 33.59 -35.79 0.10
N THR A 250 33.58 -36.54 1.21
CA THR A 250 32.48 -36.61 2.17
C THR A 250 32.79 -35.93 3.51
N PHE A 251 31.75 -35.45 4.18
CA PHE A 251 31.79 -34.75 5.47
C PHE A 251 30.99 -35.54 6.52
N ASP A 252 31.56 -36.66 6.99
CA ASP A 252 30.83 -37.66 7.77
C ASP A 252 30.88 -37.43 9.30
N ASN A 253 31.78 -36.56 9.78
CA ASN A 253 31.94 -36.28 11.20
C ASN A 253 32.30 -34.81 11.49
N GLY A 254 32.00 -34.38 12.72
CA GLY A 254 32.32 -33.05 13.23
C GLY A 254 31.15 -32.05 13.20
N ILE A 255 31.46 -30.82 13.58
CA ILE A 255 30.52 -29.70 13.68
C ILE A 255 31.05 -28.58 12.79
N LEU A 256 30.17 -27.99 11.99
CA LEU A 256 30.44 -26.75 11.26
C LEU A 256 29.65 -25.62 11.90
N ALA A 257 30.35 -24.54 12.25
CA ALA A 257 29.76 -23.36 12.86
C ALA A 257 30.20 -22.10 12.10
N ILE A 258 29.26 -21.21 11.83
CA ILE A 258 29.49 -19.94 11.12
C ILE A 258 29.05 -18.79 12.01
N LYS A 259 29.92 -17.78 12.13
CA LYS A 259 29.62 -16.50 12.77
C LYS A 259 29.91 -15.38 11.78
N THR A 260 29.00 -14.43 11.67
CA THR A 260 29.12 -13.23 10.85
C THR A 260 29.13 -11.99 11.72
N GLY A 261 30.21 -11.20 11.63
CA GLY A 261 30.48 -10.06 12.48
C GLY A 261 30.27 -10.34 13.97
N ASN A 262 29.43 -9.51 14.60
CA ASN A 262 29.03 -9.66 15.99
C ASN A 262 27.75 -10.50 16.18
N GLY A 263 27.22 -11.09 15.11
CA GLY A 263 26.02 -11.92 15.14
C GLY A 263 26.20 -13.23 15.92
N SER A 264 25.09 -13.93 16.13
CA SER A 264 25.08 -15.24 16.78
C SER A 264 25.78 -16.30 15.92
N THR A 265 26.37 -17.31 16.56
CA THR A 265 26.96 -18.45 15.86
C THR A 265 25.86 -19.42 15.41
N ALA A 266 25.77 -19.65 14.11
CA ALA A 266 24.89 -20.65 13.51
C ALA A 266 25.62 -22.00 13.43
N ILE A 267 24.97 -23.06 13.90
CA ILE A 267 25.46 -24.43 13.71
C ILE A 267 24.85 -24.99 12.43
N ILE A 268 25.71 -25.45 11.53
CA ILE A 268 25.34 -25.96 10.21
C ILE A 268 25.26 -27.47 10.27
N LYS A 269 24.08 -28.01 9.90
CA LYS A 269 23.84 -29.45 9.84
C LYS A 269 23.41 -29.86 8.42
N PRO A 270 24.35 -30.35 7.60
CA PRO A 270 24.04 -30.86 6.26
C PRO A 270 23.06 -32.03 6.28
N ALA A 271 22.12 -32.05 5.33
CA ALA A 271 21.21 -33.18 5.13
C ALA A 271 21.90 -34.35 4.40
N THR A 272 22.92 -34.06 3.60
CA THR A 272 23.80 -35.04 2.97
C THR A 272 25.25 -34.69 3.28
N ASN A 273 26.11 -35.71 3.37
CA ASN A 273 27.53 -35.53 3.68
C ASN A 273 28.34 -35.06 2.46
N SER A 274 27.70 -34.57 1.41
CA SER A 274 28.37 -34.05 0.20
C SER A 274 28.68 -32.56 0.33
N LEU A 275 29.64 -32.04 -0.45
CA LEU A 275 29.90 -30.60 -0.51
C LEU A 275 28.65 -29.79 -0.91
N ALA A 276 27.81 -30.34 -1.79
CA ALA A 276 26.51 -29.77 -2.14
C ALA A 276 25.56 -29.70 -0.93
N GLY A 277 25.50 -30.76 -0.13
CA GLY A 277 24.75 -30.78 1.13
C GLY A 277 25.23 -29.73 2.13
N VAL A 278 26.56 -29.52 2.21
CA VAL A 278 27.14 -28.44 3.04
C VAL A 278 26.71 -27.07 2.54
N ARG A 279 26.86 -26.79 1.24
CA ARG A 279 26.41 -25.53 0.62
C ARG A 279 24.94 -25.25 0.91
N ASP A 280 24.07 -26.25 0.70
CA ASP A 280 22.63 -26.09 0.85
C ASP A 280 22.24 -25.83 2.31
N ALA A 281 22.88 -26.52 3.26
CA ALA A 281 22.67 -26.26 4.67
C ALA A 281 23.19 -24.89 5.12
N ILE A 282 24.31 -24.41 4.59
CA ILE A 282 24.77 -23.04 4.85
C ILE A 282 23.72 -22.03 4.36
N ASN A 283 23.22 -22.18 3.13
CA ASN A 283 22.24 -21.28 2.56
C ASN A 283 20.89 -21.30 3.29
N ALA A 284 20.54 -22.42 3.91
CA ALA A 284 19.32 -22.58 4.72
C ALA A 284 19.45 -22.14 6.19
N SER A 285 20.67 -21.90 6.69
CA SER A 285 20.95 -21.68 8.12
C SER A 285 20.73 -20.25 8.64
N ASP A 286 20.36 -19.32 7.77
CA ASP A 286 20.29 -17.87 8.06
C ASP A 286 21.56 -17.29 8.74
N ALA A 287 22.71 -17.94 8.58
CA ALA A 287 23.99 -17.55 9.19
C ALA A 287 24.59 -16.21 8.68
N GLY A 288 23.86 -15.41 7.91
CA GLY A 288 24.35 -14.15 7.34
C GLY A 288 25.30 -14.32 6.14
N VAL A 289 25.34 -15.50 5.52
CA VAL A 289 26.23 -15.82 4.38
C VAL A 289 25.48 -16.46 3.21
N LEU A 290 26.10 -16.44 2.04
CA LEU A 290 25.74 -17.20 0.85
C LEU A 290 26.90 -18.11 0.44
N ALA A 291 26.63 -19.39 0.27
CA ALA A 291 27.58 -20.39 -0.18
C ALA A 291 27.29 -20.81 -1.63
N THR A 292 28.34 -20.94 -2.42
CA THR A 292 28.31 -21.41 -3.81
C THR A 292 29.46 -22.37 -4.05
N ILE A 293 29.25 -23.39 -4.88
CA ILE A 293 30.31 -24.29 -5.33
C ILE A 293 30.78 -23.82 -6.70
N VAL A 294 32.09 -23.68 -6.86
CA VAL A 294 32.72 -23.40 -8.15
C VAL A 294 33.51 -24.64 -8.55
N SER A 295 33.09 -25.26 -9.64
CA SER A 295 33.68 -26.48 -10.17
C SER A 295 34.73 -26.20 -11.22
N SER A 296 35.76 -27.06 -11.27
CA SER A 296 36.79 -27.03 -12.31
C SER A 296 37.31 -28.44 -12.57
N SER A 297 38.07 -28.63 -13.65
CA SER A 297 38.70 -29.93 -13.98
C SER A 297 39.67 -30.44 -12.90
N ALA A 298 40.16 -29.56 -12.02
CA ALA A 298 41.06 -29.89 -10.92
C ALA A 298 40.34 -30.09 -9.57
N GLY A 299 39.01 -30.13 -9.55
CA GLY A 299 38.19 -30.29 -8.33
C GLY A 299 37.35 -29.05 -7.99
N ASP A 300 36.46 -29.23 -7.00
CA ASP A 300 35.46 -28.26 -6.57
C ASP A 300 35.98 -27.42 -5.39
N HIS A 301 35.56 -26.16 -5.29
CA HIS A 301 35.78 -25.36 -4.10
C HIS A 301 34.50 -24.64 -3.66
N LEU A 302 34.34 -24.54 -2.34
CA LEU A 302 33.25 -23.83 -1.71
C LEU A 302 33.65 -22.36 -1.52
N VAL A 303 32.85 -21.48 -2.09
CA VAL A 303 32.97 -20.04 -1.94
C VAL A 303 31.87 -19.56 -1.01
N VAL A 304 32.24 -18.89 0.07
CA VAL A 304 31.30 -18.32 1.04
C VAL A 304 31.45 -16.80 1.03
N SER A 305 30.34 -16.10 0.85
CA SER A 305 30.27 -14.63 0.82
C SER A 305 29.37 -14.16 1.96
N ALA A 306 29.78 -13.11 2.69
CA ALA A 306 28.89 -12.42 3.61
C ALA A 306 27.69 -11.81 2.84
N LYS A 307 26.50 -11.84 3.43
CA LYS A 307 25.31 -11.17 2.86
C LYS A 307 25.46 -9.65 2.96
N ASP A 308 26.02 -9.17 4.08
CA ASP A 308 26.20 -7.75 4.35
C ASP A 308 27.65 -7.31 4.10
N SER A 309 27.80 -6.09 3.58
CA SER A 309 29.09 -5.41 3.45
C SER A 309 29.55 -4.78 4.76
N GLY A 310 30.80 -4.32 4.83
CA GLY A 310 31.31 -3.55 5.97
C GLY A 310 32.43 -4.26 6.71
N ALA A 311 33.35 -3.47 7.28
CA ALA A 311 34.55 -3.94 7.98
C ALA A 311 34.21 -4.78 9.23
N THR A 312 33.05 -4.57 9.84
CA THR A 312 32.57 -5.33 11.00
C THR A 312 31.96 -6.67 10.63
N ASN A 313 31.47 -6.84 9.40
CA ASN A 313 30.77 -8.04 8.93
C ASN A 313 31.76 -9.12 8.44
N THR A 314 32.74 -9.43 9.29
CA THR A 314 33.73 -10.47 9.02
C THR A 314 33.17 -11.88 9.23
N LEU A 315 33.64 -12.85 8.47
CA LEU A 315 33.24 -14.25 8.54
C LEU A 315 34.19 -14.99 9.46
N ARG A 316 33.67 -15.79 10.40
CA ARG A 316 34.42 -16.82 11.10
C ARG A 316 33.72 -18.16 10.90
N ILE A 317 34.43 -19.13 10.32
CA ILE A 317 33.96 -20.49 10.14
C ILE A 317 34.82 -21.41 10.99
N THR A 318 34.18 -22.19 11.86
CA THR A 318 34.84 -23.18 12.70
C THR A 318 34.33 -24.55 12.34
N GLY A 319 35.22 -25.40 11.84
CA GLY A 319 34.92 -26.80 11.53
C GLY A 319 35.72 -27.75 12.40
N THR A 320 35.11 -28.84 12.85
CA THR A 320 35.81 -29.97 13.49
C THR A 320 35.68 -31.24 12.65
N GLY A 321 36.49 -32.26 12.92
CA GLY A 321 36.48 -33.49 12.10
C GLY A 321 36.74 -33.20 10.62
N SER A 322 35.97 -33.82 9.73
CA SER A 322 36.04 -33.57 8.28
C SER A 322 35.71 -32.12 7.88
N PHE A 323 34.98 -31.37 8.72
CA PHE A 323 34.69 -29.95 8.47
C PHE A 323 35.88 -29.03 8.74
N SER A 324 36.95 -29.51 9.38
CA SER A 324 38.15 -28.71 9.64
C SER A 324 38.74 -28.07 8.38
N ALA A 325 38.61 -28.76 7.23
CA ALA A 325 39.00 -28.29 5.90
C ALA A 325 38.24 -27.03 5.41
N LEU A 326 37.14 -26.65 6.07
CA LEU A 326 36.34 -25.46 5.80
C LEU A 326 36.53 -24.37 6.87
N SER A 327 37.50 -24.51 7.76
CA SER A 327 37.72 -23.52 8.82
C SER A 327 38.33 -22.23 8.27
N PHE A 328 37.87 -21.10 8.79
CA PHE A 328 38.37 -19.77 8.50
C PHE A 328 38.27 -18.89 9.76
N THR A 329 39.38 -18.32 10.20
CA THR A 329 39.38 -17.37 11.32
C THR A 329 40.05 -16.05 10.91
N PRO A 330 39.33 -14.92 10.93
CA PRO A 330 39.93 -13.60 10.68
C PRO A 330 40.63 -13.11 11.95
N GLY A 331 41.91 -12.75 11.85
CA GLY A 331 42.62 -11.95 12.87
C GLY A 331 42.56 -12.46 14.31
N GLY A 332 42.44 -13.77 14.54
CA GLY A 332 42.29 -14.36 15.87
C GLY A 332 43.14 -15.62 16.05
N THR A 333 43.32 -16.03 17.31
CA THR A 333 44.10 -17.21 17.67
C THR A 333 43.53 -18.47 17.01
N ILE A 334 44.41 -19.22 16.36
CA ILE A 334 44.11 -20.49 15.68
C ILE A 334 44.72 -21.60 16.51
N THR A 335 43.88 -22.46 17.06
CA THR A 335 44.31 -23.69 17.72
C THR A 335 44.26 -24.83 16.72
N LEU A 336 45.40 -25.46 16.48
CA LEU A 336 45.51 -26.60 15.56
C LEU A 336 44.95 -27.89 16.20
N PRO A 337 44.74 -28.94 15.40
CA PRO A 337 44.41 -30.27 15.90
C PRO A 337 45.37 -30.73 17.01
N ALA A 338 44.85 -31.55 17.93
CA ALA A 338 45.67 -32.13 18.98
C ALA A 338 46.61 -33.19 18.40
N VAL A 339 47.83 -33.23 18.93
CA VAL A 339 48.82 -34.26 18.63
C VAL A 339 49.25 -34.97 19.92
N PRO A 340 49.58 -36.27 19.86
CA PRO A 340 50.09 -37.00 21.00
C PRO A 340 51.36 -36.34 21.58
N PRO A 341 51.58 -36.40 22.91
CA PRO A 341 52.85 -35.97 23.50
C PRO A 341 54.01 -36.78 22.91
N GLY A 342 55.06 -36.09 22.45
CA GLY A 342 56.24 -36.74 21.84
C GLY A 342 56.08 -37.12 20.36
N GLN A 343 55.05 -36.63 19.67
CA GLN A 343 54.93 -36.81 18.21
C GLN A 343 56.15 -36.20 17.48
N THR A 344 56.80 -37.00 16.63
CA THR A 344 57.94 -36.58 15.80
C THR A 344 57.53 -36.34 14.35
N TYR A 345 58.31 -35.51 13.65
CA TYR A 345 58.10 -35.14 12.24
C TYR A 345 59.37 -35.36 11.41
N ASP A 346 59.32 -36.25 10.43
CA ASP A 346 60.54 -36.74 9.76
C ASP A 346 60.72 -36.18 8.34
N SER A 347 59.65 -35.65 7.72
CA SER A 347 59.70 -35.09 6.36
C SER A 347 58.54 -34.16 6.04
N GLY A 348 58.78 -33.20 5.13
CA GLY A 348 57.79 -32.24 4.65
C GLY A 348 58.11 -30.80 5.05
N ASN A 349 57.27 -29.86 4.61
CA ASN A 349 57.40 -28.44 4.90
C ASN A 349 56.07 -27.90 5.43
N LEU A 350 56.15 -26.80 6.18
CA LEU A 350 55.02 -25.99 6.59
C LEU A 350 54.94 -24.75 5.71
N ARG A 351 53.74 -24.30 5.37
CA ARG A 351 53.51 -23.01 4.71
C ARG A 351 52.63 -22.18 5.62
N LEU A 352 53.16 -21.06 6.08
CA LEU A 352 52.46 -20.09 6.92
C LEU A 352 52.09 -18.87 6.07
N THR A 353 50.80 -18.55 6.03
CA THR A 353 50.30 -17.35 5.35
C THR A 353 49.64 -16.42 6.38
N SER A 354 50.01 -15.15 6.35
CA SER A 354 49.41 -14.08 7.16
C SER A 354 49.03 -12.93 6.23
N GLY A 355 47.73 -12.76 5.99
CA GLY A 355 47.24 -11.85 4.95
C GLY A 355 47.73 -12.25 3.57
N GLU A 356 48.51 -11.38 2.92
CA GLU A 356 49.12 -11.62 1.60
C GLU A 356 50.53 -12.23 1.67
N ASN A 357 51.14 -12.27 2.86
CA ASN A 357 52.52 -12.72 3.04
C ASN A 357 52.55 -14.23 3.34
N SER A 358 53.24 -15.00 2.49
CA SER A 358 53.42 -16.44 2.67
C SER A 358 54.89 -16.80 2.80
N VAL A 359 55.21 -17.65 3.78
CA VAL A 359 56.55 -18.20 3.99
C VAL A 359 56.49 -19.72 4.08
N ASP A 360 57.39 -20.39 3.39
CA ASP A 360 57.62 -21.82 3.55
C ASP A 360 58.65 -22.01 4.66
N ILE A 361 58.32 -22.84 5.64
CA ILE A 361 59.08 -23.11 6.85
C ILE A 361 59.46 -24.59 6.81
N THR A 362 60.75 -24.86 6.97
CA THR A 362 61.27 -26.21 7.14
C THR A 362 61.76 -26.32 8.59
N PRO A 363 60.98 -26.91 9.50
CA PRO A 363 61.43 -27.14 10.87
C PRO A 363 62.70 -28.00 10.87
N ALA A 364 63.59 -27.72 11.81
CA ALA A 364 64.81 -28.46 12.04
C ALA A 364 64.94 -28.75 13.54
N ASP A 365 65.66 -29.82 13.88
CA ASP A 365 66.01 -30.10 15.26
C ASP A 365 66.91 -28.96 15.77
N THR A 366 66.38 -28.20 16.75
CA THR A 366 67.07 -27.05 17.33
C THR A 366 67.45 -27.26 18.79
N ASP A 367 67.15 -28.42 19.38
CA ASP A 367 67.55 -28.77 20.75
C ASP A 367 68.58 -29.91 20.83
N GLY A 368 68.90 -30.53 19.69
CA GLY A 368 69.92 -31.56 19.55
C GLY A 368 69.49 -32.93 20.07
N ASN A 369 68.18 -33.18 20.23
CA ASN A 369 67.64 -34.45 20.72
C ASN A 369 67.59 -35.56 19.64
N GLY A 370 67.87 -35.22 18.38
CA GLY A 370 67.90 -36.15 17.24
C GLY A 370 66.56 -36.38 16.55
N THR A 371 65.50 -35.67 16.96
CA THR A 371 64.14 -35.73 16.41
C THR A 371 63.57 -34.32 16.26
N ILE A 372 62.60 -34.13 15.35
CA ILE A 372 61.88 -32.85 15.23
C ILE A 372 60.53 -33.01 15.93
N ASP A 373 60.32 -32.25 17.00
CA ASP A 373 59.07 -32.29 17.78
C ASP A 373 58.20 -31.04 17.56
N LEU A 374 57.06 -30.95 18.26
CA LEU A 374 56.17 -29.79 18.16
C LEU A 374 56.84 -28.49 18.69
N SER A 375 57.81 -28.60 19.59
CA SER A 375 58.57 -27.48 20.16
C SER A 375 59.53 -26.89 19.13
N ASP A 376 60.15 -27.73 18.30
CA ASP A 376 60.91 -27.31 17.12
C ASP A 376 60.03 -26.64 16.07
N VAL A 377 58.85 -27.20 15.79
CA VAL A 377 57.87 -26.58 14.89
C VAL A 377 57.45 -25.19 15.38
N MET A 378 57.14 -25.07 16.67
CA MET A 378 56.80 -23.78 17.29
C MET A 378 57.95 -22.77 17.15
N ARG A 379 59.20 -23.18 17.44
CA ARG A 379 60.39 -22.32 17.27
C ARG A 379 60.60 -21.91 15.83
N ALA A 380 60.46 -22.84 14.87
CA ALA A 380 60.62 -22.55 13.45
C ALA A 380 59.60 -21.50 12.98
N ILE A 381 58.34 -21.59 13.45
CA ILE A 381 57.30 -20.60 13.16
C ILE A 381 57.62 -19.24 13.79
N ASN A 382 58.01 -19.21 15.06
CA ASN A 382 58.39 -17.97 15.74
C ASN A 382 59.62 -17.30 15.11
N THR A 383 60.57 -18.10 14.62
CA THR A 383 61.79 -17.61 13.95
C THR A 383 61.48 -17.04 12.57
N ALA A 384 60.51 -17.61 11.85
CA ALA A 384 60.09 -17.11 10.54
C ALA A 384 59.49 -15.69 10.60
N ASN A 385 59.04 -15.22 11.78
CA ASN A 385 58.58 -13.86 12.07
C ASN A 385 57.59 -13.27 11.02
N ASN A 386 56.65 -14.08 10.54
CA ASN A 386 55.67 -13.67 9.52
C ASN A 386 54.40 -13.02 10.13
N GLY A 387 54.56 -12.24 11.22
CA GLY A 387 53.44 -11.60 11.92
C GLY A 387 52.53 -12.57 12.70
N VAL A 388 53.08 -13.71 13.10
CA VAL A 388 52.38 -14.76 13.88
C VAL A 388 53.30 -15.26 14.97
N THR A 389 52.77 -15.42 16.18
CA THR A 389 53.45 -16.07 17.31
C THR A 389 52.82 -17.43 17.55
N ALA A 390 53.63 -18.47 17.58
CA ALA A 390 53.24 -19.83 17.94
C ALA A 390 53.51 -20.11 19.43
N SER A 391 52.60 -20.81 20.08
CA SER A 391 52.76 -21.38 21.42
C SER A 391 52.20 -22.79 21.46
N ILE A 392 52.61 -23.59 22.45
CA ILE A 392 52.05 -24.92 22.69
C ILE A 392 51.11 -24.86 23.89
N LEU A 393 49.90 -25.37 23.71
CA LEU A 393 48.94 -25.62 24.78
C LEU A 393 48.89 -27.11 25.07
N ASN A 394 49.16 -27.52 26.30
CA ASN A 394 48.99 -28.89 26.76
C ASN A 394 47.68 -28.99 27.55
N ASP A 395 46.76 -29.88 27.13
CA ASP A 395 45.44 -30.07 27.76
C ASP A 395 45.42 -31.19 28.82
N GLY A 396 46.60 -31.65 29.26
CA GLY A 396 46.80 -32.73 30.23
C GLY A 396 46.92 -34.11 29.60
N ALA A 397 46.49 -34.28 28.33
CA ALA A 397 46.58 -35.53 27.59
C ALA A 397 47.27 -35.38 26.23
N GLN A 398 47.15 -34.22 25.58
CA GLN A 398 47.67 -33.95 24.24
C GLN A 398 48.26 -32.54 24.15
N ASN A 399 49.11 -32.32 23.15
CA ASN A 399 49.67 -31.01 22.82
C ASN A 399 48.92 -30.39 21.63
N ARG A 400 48.74 -29.08 21.64
CA ARG A 400 48.13 -28.30 20.56
C ARG A 400 49.02 -27.12 20.21
N LEU A 401 49.30 -26.95 18.92
CA LEU A 401 49.95 -25.73 18.45
C LEU A 401 48.92 -24.61 18.35
N VAL A 402 49.23 -23.46 18.92
CA VAL A 402 48.37 -22.28 18.96
C VAL A 402 49.09 -21.15 18.23
N LEU A 403 48.48 -20.66 17.15
CA LEU A 403 48.99 -19.54 16.37
C LEU A 403 48.22 -18.28 16.73
N THR A 404 48.92 -17.25 17.19
CA THR A 404 48.34 -15.94 17.52
C THR A 404 48.84 -14.92 16.51
N PRO A 405 47.98 -14.38 15.64
CA PRO A 405 48.35 -13.29 14.74
C PRO A 405 48.69 -12.04 15.55
N THR A 406 49.70 -11.28 15.14
CA THR A 406 50.03 -9.99 15.76
C THR A 406 49.16 -8.83 15.24
N GLY A 407 48.29 -9.10 14.25
CA GLY A 407 47.36 -8.13 13.65
C GLY A 407 46.02 -8.76 13.26
N THR A 408 45.22 -8.04 12.48
CA THR A 408 43.85 -8.46 12.11
C THR A 408 43.77 -9.27 10.81
N SER A 409 44.92 -9.51 10.17
CA SER A 409 45.01 -10.32 8.96
C SER A 409 44.63 -11.78 9.24
N PRO A 410 43.94 -12.47 8.31
CA PRO A 410 43.71 -13.89 8.44
C PRO A 410 45.04 -14.64 8.40
N VAL A 411 45.17 -15.66 9.24
CA VAL A 411 46.35 -16.54 9.27
C VAL A 411 45.91 -17.93 8.83
N SER A 412 46.74 -18.60 8.04
CA SER A 412 46.60 -20.02 7.72
C SER A 412 47.94 -20.74 7.82
N LEU A 413 47.89 -22.01 8.21
CA LEU A 413 49.03 -22.92 8.20
C LEU A 413 48.63 -24.19 7.45
N SER A 414 49.48 -24.63 6.53
CA SER A 414 49.37 -25.94 5.89
C SER A 414 50.69 -26.70 5.94
N GLY A 415 50.64 -27.95 6.38
CA GLY A 415 51.78 -28.86 6.30
C GLY A 415 51.65 -29.92 5.21
N THR A 416 52.79 -30.43 4.76
CA THR A 416 52.91 -31.57 3.84
C THR A 416 53.53 -32.77 4.54
N GLN A 417 53.31 -33.97 4.00
CA GLN A 417 53.90 -35.22 4.51
C GLN A 417 53.63 -35.44 6.01
N SER A 418 54.66 -35.58 6.86
CA SER A 418 54.47 -35.80 8.30
C SER A 418 53.81 -34.60 9.01
N TYR A 419 53.93 -33.40 8.44
CA TYR A 419 53.27 -32.19 8.95
C TYR A 419 51.82 -32.04 8.45
N ALA A 420 51.29 -33.01 7.70
CA ALA A 420 49.95 -32.90 7.12
C ALA A 420 48.86 -32.68 8.18
N ASP A 421 49.03 -33.11 9.43
CA ASP A 421 48.02 -32.88 10.46
C ASP A 421 48.13 -31.50 11.13
N LEU A 422 49.23 -30.77 10.91
CA LEU A 422 49.44 -29.41 11.39
C LEU A 422 48.82 -28.39 10.42
N LYS A 423 47.48 -28.35 10.38
CA LYS A 423 46.72 -27.37 9.58
C LYS A 423 45.86 -26.47 10.46
N GLY A 424 45.89 -25.16 10.19
CA GLY A 424 45.07 -24.16 10.86
C GLY A 424 44.48 -23.19 9.85
N SER A 425 43.17 -22.90 9.94
CA SER A 425 42.40 -22.09 8.96
C SER A 425 42.65 -22.50 7.50
N SER A 426 41.84 -23.41 6.96
CA SER A 426 42.05 -24.01 5.64
C SER A 426 41.48 -23.21 4.46
N MET A 427 40.60 -22.25 4.71
CA MET A 427 40.06 -21.39 3.65
C MET A 427 40.90 -20.13 3.43
N GLY A 428 40.98 -19.66 2.19
CA GLY A 428 41.61 -18.40 1.80
C GLY A 428 40.62 -17.24 1.68
N GLN A 429 41.11 -16.01 1.76
CA GLN A 429 40.31 -14.79 1.58
C GLN A 429 40.41 -14.26 0.15
N LEU A 430 39.26 -14.08 -0.51
CA LEU A 430 39.15 -13.53 -1.87
C LEU A 430 38.87 -12.02 -1.87
N VAL A 431 38.02 -11.56 -0.95
CA VAL A 431 37.63 -10.15 -0.80
C VAL A 431 37.61 -9.80 0.68
N LYS A 432 38.23 -8.68 1.04
CA LYS A 432 38.25 -8.16 2.42
C LYS A 432 36.96 -7.40 2.72
N ALA A 433 36.40 -7.61 3.92
CA ALA A 433 35.35 -6.76 4.46
C ALA A 433 35.88 -5.33 4.66
N GLN A 434 35.17 -4.34 4.11
CA GLN A 434 35.51 -2.92 4.28
C GLN A 434 34.26 -2.05 4.27
N ASP A 435 34.34 -0.91 4.93
CA ASP A 435 33.27 0.10 4.97
C ASP A 435 33.29 0.99 3.72
N ALA A 436 32.14 1.58 3.39
CA ALA A 436 32.05 2.70 2.47
C ALA A 436 32.61 3.96 3.14
N LYS A 437 33.26 4.82 2.35
CA LYS A 437 33.71 6.15 2.77
C LYS A 437 33.22 7.17 1.77
N ILE A 438 32.57 8.21 2.28
CA ILE A 438 32.11 9.35 1.50
C ILE A 438 32.62 10.63 2.12
N SER A 439 32.78 11.67 1.32
CA SER A 439 33.05 13.03 1.78
C SER A 439 31.82 13.89 1.48
N ILE A 440 31.31 14.59 2.49
CA ILE A 440 30.23 15.58 2.33
C ILE A 440 30.77 16.91 2.82
N GLU A 441 30.82 17.93 1.96
CA GLU A 441 31.40 19.24 2.29
C GLU A 441 32.85 19.12 2.84
N GLY A 442 33.61 18.13 2.37
CA GLY A 442 34.97 17.86 2.84
C GLY A 442 35.07 17.02 4.13
N VAL A 443 33.94 16.68 4.77
CA VAL A 443 33.91 15.85 5.98
C VAL A 443 33.74 14.37 5.60
N VAL A 444 34.69 13.53 6.02
CA VAL A 444 34.66 12.09 5.72
C VAL A 444 33.72 11.36 6.68
N VAL A 445 32.78 10.62 6.13
CA VAL A 445 31.83 9.76 6.84
C VAL A 445 32.05 8.31 6.39
N ALA A 446 32.11 7.39 7.36
CA ALA A 446 32.19 5.96 7.11
C ALA A 446 30.83 5.28 7.34
N SER A 447 30.53 4.27 6.53
CA SER A 447 29.29 3.47 6.64
C SER A 447 29.57 2.00 6.37
N PRO A 448 29.01 1.05 7.14
CA PRO A 448 29.16 -0.38 6.85
C PRO A 448 28.44 -0.80 5.56
N SER A 449 27.52 0.02 5.05
CA SER A 449 26.74 -0.28 3.84
C SER A 449 26.96 0.77 2.74
N ASN A 450 26.82 0.34 1.48
CA ASN A 450 26.66 1.23 0.33
C ASN A 450 25.30 1.96 0.31
N LYS A 451 24.39 1.65 1.24
CA LYS A 451 23.21 2.45 1.53
C LYS A 451 23.49 3.32 2.74
N VAL A 452 24.08 4.49 2.51
CA VAL A 452 24.47 5.41 3.57
C VAL A 452 23.25 6.19 4.03
N LYS A 453 22.84 5.95 5.28
CA LYS A 453 21.71 6.62 5.93
C LYS A 453 22.22 7.68 6.88
N ASN A 454 21.42 8.73 7.09
CA ASN A 454 21.66 9.77 8.11
C ASN A 454 22.98 10.55 7.99
N ALA A 455 23.71 10.41 6.88
CA ALA A 455 24.86 11.27 6.60
C ALA A 455 24.43 12.70 6.29
N ILE A 456 23.26 12.85 5.64
CA ILE A 456 22.47 14.08 5.58
C ILE A 456 21.11 13.73 6.18
N SER A 457 20.59 14.58 7.08
CA SER A 457 19.30 14.35 7.72
C SER A 457 18.18 14.22 6.67
N GLY A 458 17.37 13.15 6.75
CA GLY A 458 16.29 12.89 5.80
C GLY A 458 16.69 12.24 4.46
N VAL A 459 17.99 11.94 4.26
CA VAL A 459 18.52 11.44 2.96
C VAL A 459 19.21 10.10 3.12
N GLN A 460 18.93 9.19 2.17
CA GLN A 460 19.71 7.99 1.93
C GLN A 460 20.51 8.12 0.63
N LEU A 461 21.82 7.91 0.71
CA LEU A 461 22.71 7.84 -0.45
C LEU A 461 22.94 6.37 -0.80
N ASN A 462 22.57 5.96 -2.02
CA ASN A 462 22.86 4.62 -2.54
C ASN A 462 24.10 4.70 -3.44
N LEU A 463 25.23 4.24 -2.94
CA LEU A 463 26.53 4.29 -3.61
C LEU A 463 26.69 3.14 -4.61
N SER A 464 27.18 3.45 -5.80
CA SER A 464 27.36 2.50 -6.90
C SER A 464 28.77 2.51 -7.46
N LYS A 465 29.47 3.66 -7.42
CA LYS A 465 30.83 3.82 -7.95
C LYS A 465 31.63 4.81 -7.10
N VAL A 466 32.95 4.66 -7.10
CA VAL A 466 33.91 5.62 -6.52
C VAL A 466 34.06 6.81 -7.48
N THR A 467 34.10 8.03 -6.96
CA THR A 467 34.31 9.26 -7.73
C THR A 467 35.79 9.47 -8.03
N THR A 468 36.09 10.05 -9.18
CA THR A 468 37.47 10.44 -9.56
C THR A 468 37.76 11.89 -9.19
N SER A 469 39.03 12.29 -9.18
CA SER A 469 39.42 13.68 -8.85
C SER A 469 38.87 14.75 -9.81
N THR A 470 38.47 14.35 -11.02
CA THR A 470 37.85 15.21 -12.04
C THR A 470 36.34 15.34 -11.89
N ASP A 471 35.70 14.46 -11.11
CA ASP A 471 34.28 14.50 -10.85
C ASP A 471 33.97 15.55 -9.77
N LYS A 472 32.93 16.35 -10.01
CA LYS A 472 32.44 17.36 -9.05
C LYS A 472 30.94 17.26 -8.95
N PHE A 473 30.48 16.30 -8.15
CA PHE A 473 29.08 16.02 -7.94
C PHE A 473 28.49 16.91 -6.85
N THR A 474 27.44 17.66 -7.20
CA THR A 474 26.65 18.49 -6.30
C THR A 474 25.25 17.92 -6.19
N LEU A 475 24.86 17.56 -4.98
CA LEU A 475 23.54 17.13 -4.59
C LEU A 475 22.70 18.36 -4.19
N ASN A 476 21.66 18.65 -4.97
CA ASN A 476 20.73 19.74 -4.72
C ASN A 476 19.44 19.20 -4.10
N ILE A 477 19.17 19.53 -2.85
CA ILE A 477 17.94 19.19 -2.14
C ILE A 477 17.02 20.39 -2.16
N SER A 478 15.84 20.23 -2.75
CA SER A 478 14.84 21.30 -2.86
C SER A 478 13.43 20.75 -2.65
N ASN A 479 12.48 21.64 -2.37
CA ASN A 479 11.07 21.26 -2.37
C ASN A 479 10.62 20.89 -3.80
N ASP A 480 9.86 19.81 -3.93
CA ASP A 480 9.31 19.39 -5.20
C ASP A 480 7.98 20.09 -5.47
N THR A 481 8.00 21.00 -6.45
CA THR A 481 6.83 21.81 -6.85
C THR A 481 5.93 21.09 -7.88
N SER A 482 6.35 19.95 -8.41
CA SER A 482 5.61 19.22 -9.43
C SER A 482 4.32 18.61 -8.86
N GLY A 483 4.39 18.02 -7.66
CA GLY A 483 3.24 17.48 -6.94
C GLY A 483 2.16 18.54 -6.68
N MET A 484 2.57 19.73 -6.23
CA MET A 484 1.65 20.86 -6.02
C MET A 484 1.01 21.34 -7.33
N THR A 485 1.77 21.39 -8.41
CA THR A 485 1.28 21.81 -9.74
C THR A 485 0.26 20.82 -10.29
N SER A 486 0.54 19.53 -10.19
CA SER A 486 -0.41 18.47 -10.56
C SER A 486 -1.66 18.54 -9.71
N ALA A 487 -1.53 18.70 -8.39
CA ALA A 487 -2.66 18.82 -7.47
C ALA A 487 -3.56 20.02 -7.78
N ALA A 488 -2.97 21.19 -8.05
CA ALA A 488 -3.71 22.39 -8.44
C ALA A 488 -4.48 22.18 -9.76
N ASN A 489 -3.85 21.56 -10.76
CA ASN A 489 -4.50 21.23 -12.02
C ASN A 489 -5.67 20.24 -11.83
N THR A 490 -5.47 19.21 -11.00
CA THR A 490 -6.53 18.25 -10.65
C THR A 490 -7.71 18.94 -9.97
N LEU A 491 -7.46 19.84 -9.01
CA LEU A 491 -8.52 20.62 -8.36
C LEU A 491 -9.32 21.45 -9.37
N VAL A 492 -8.63 22.21 -10.22
CA VAL A 492 -9.25 23.06 -11.25
C VAL A 492 -10.06 22.23 -12.23
N THR A 493 -9.50 21.13 -12.71
CA THR A 493 -10.15 20.24 -13.69
C THR A 493 -11.39 19.56 -13.10
N ALA A 494 -11.27 19.05 -11.87
CA ALA A 494 -12.37 18.39 -11.19
C ALA A 494 -13.53 19.37 -10.95
N TYR A 495 -13.24 20.59 -10.50
CA TYR A 495 -14.26 21.61 -10.28
C TYR A 495 -14.92 22.05 -11.60
N ASN A 496 -14.14 22.30 -12.65
CA ASN A 496 -14.66 22.70 -13.95
C ASN A 496 -15.54 21.61 -14.59
N SER A 497 -15.19 20.34 -14.37
CA SER A 497 -16.00 19.20 -14.80
C SER A 497 -17.33 19.14 -14.06
N LEU A 498 -17.30 19.30 -12.72
CA LEU A 498 -18.52 19.41 -11.90
C LEU A 498 -19.40 20.57 -12.36
N LEU A 499 -18.81 21.76 -12.54
CA LEU A 499 -19.52 22.95 -13.00
C LEU A 499 -20.18 22.73 -14.36
N LYS A 500 -19.48 22.13 -15.31
CA LYS A 500 -20.01 21.82 -16.64
C LYS A 500 -21.23 20.91 -16.54
N SER A 501 -21.11 19.79 -15.84
CA SER A 501 -22.21 18.86 -15.64
C SER A 501 -23.41 19.51 -14.94
N VAL A 502 -23.17 20.30 -13.89
CA VAL A 502 -24.25 21.03 -13.19
C VAL A 502 -24.92 22.05 -14.11
N LYS A 503 -24.16 22.80 -14.91
CA LYS A 503 -24.70 23.72 -15.93
C LYS A 503 -25.57 22.98 -16.94
N ASP A 504 -25.12 21.84 -17.45
CA ASP A 504 -25.88 21.04 -18.41
C ASP A 504 -27.20 20.52 -17.81
N MET A 505 -27.18 20.15 -16.53
CA MET A 505 -28.35 19.65 -15.80
C MET A 505 -29.32 20.74 -15.32
N THR A 506 -28.86 21.99 -15.25
CA THR A 506 -29.66 23.16 -14.81
C THR A 506 -29.99 24.13 -15.94
N LYS A 507 -29.60 23.81 -17.18
CA LYS A 507 -29.81 24.66 -18.35
C LYS A 507 -31.29 24.89 -18.62
N GLN A 508 -31.66 26.13 -18.87
CA GLN A 508 -32.97 26.53 -19.38
C GLN A 508 -32.81 27.12 -20.78
N VAL A 509 -33.44 26.50 -21.77
CA VAL A 509 -33.45 26.97 -23.16
C VAL A 509 -34.81 27.59 -23.44
N ILE A 510 -34.84 28.92 -23.42
CA ILE A 510 -36.03 29.69 -23.77
C ILE A 510 -36.29 29.51 -25.26
N SER A 511 -37.51 29.11 -25.63
CA SER A 511 -37.89 29.01 -27.03
C SER A 511 -37.79 30.37 -27.72
N LYS A 512 -37.15 30.41 -28.89
CA LYS A 512 -37.07 31.61 -29.74
C LYS A 512 -38.25 31.72 -30.72
N LYS A 513 -39.16 30.73 -30.74
CA LYS A 513 -40.35 30.71 -31.58
C LYS A 513 -41.60 30.89 -30.74
N LEU A 514 -42.46 31.82 -31.15
CA LEU A 514 -43.76 32.07 -30.53
C LEU A 514 -44.64 30.82 -30.66
N GLY A 515 -45.15 30.31 -29.54
CA GLY A 515 -46.00 29.12 -29.48
C GLY A 515 -45.26 27.79 -29.22
N GLU A 516 -43.93 27.76 -29.18
CA GLU A 516 -43.16 26.57 -28.79
C GLU A 516 -42.76 26.59 -27.31
N ALA A 517 -42.88 25.45 -26.63
CA ALA A 517 -42.50 25.32 -25.22
C ALA A 517 -40.97 25.39 -25.03
N SER A 518 -40.53 26.08 -23.97
CA SER A 518 -39.12 26.13 -23.59
C SER A 518 -38.63 24.75 -23.15
N GLN A 519 -37.43 24.36 -23.57
CA GLN A 519 -36.80 23.11 -23.11
C GLN A 519 -35.99 23.40 -21.83
N SER A 520 -36.30 22.69 -20.75
CA SER A 520 -35.58 22.84 -19.47
C SER A 520 -34.95 21.51 -19.09
N ALA A 521 -33.69 21.56 -18.66
CA ALA A 521 -33.02 20.40 -18.11
C ALA A 521 -33.68 19.95 -16.80
N PRO A 522 -33.56 18.67 -16.41
CA PRO A 522 -34.26 18.09 -15.26
C PRO A 522 -34.17 18.90 -13.97
N LEU A 523 -33.04 19.56 -13.70
CA LEU A 523 -32.79 20.28 -12.45
C LEU A 523 -32.83 21.82 -12.60
N ALA A 524 -33.34 22.35 -13.72
CA ALA A 524 -33.30 23.79 -14.00
C ALA A 524 -33.99 24.67 -12.94
N SER A 525 -35.02 24.14 -12.28
CA SER A 525 -35.80 24.83 -11.24
C SER A 525 -35.43 24.41 -9.82
N GLU A 526 -34.41 23.58 -9.63
CA GLU A 526 -34.01 23.08 -8.31
C GLU A 526 -33.11 24.09 -7.60
N SER A 527 -33.62 24.71 -6.53
CA SER A 527 -32.88 25.69 -5.71
C SER A 527 -31.73 25.06 -4.92
N SER A 528 -31.88 23.79 -4.51
CA SER A 528 -30.88 23.00 -3.79
C SER A 528 -29.54 22.91 -4.54
N VAL A 529 -29.59 22.74 -5.87
CA VAL A 529 -28.39 22.64 -6.72
C VAL A 529 -27.65 23.98 -6.75
N LYS A 530 -28.38 25.10 -6.78
CA LYS A 530 -27.79 26.44 -6.71
C LYS A 530 -27.16 26.72 -5.35
N THR A 531 -27.84 26.37 -4.26
CA THR A 531 -27.31 26.49 -2.89
C THR A 531 -26.03 25.66 -2.73
N LEU A 532 -26.03 24.43 -3.23
CA LEU A 532 -24.87 23.54 -3.21
C LEU A 532 -23.66 24.17 -3.92
N MET A 533 -23.84 24.67 -5.15
CA MET A 533 -22.74 25.32 -5.89
C MET A 533 -22.24 26.59 -5.19
N SER A 534 -23.14 27.33 -4.54
CA SER A 534 -22.75 28.48 -3.72
C SER A 534 -21.89 28.06 -2.52
N GLN A 535 -22.27 26.99 -1.81
CA GLN A 535 -21.50 26.48 -0.67
C GLN A 535 -20.11 26.00 -1.08
N LEU A 536 -19.99 25.26 -2.19
CA LEU A 536 -18.71 24.82 -2.74
C LEU A 536 -17.83 26.02 -3.11
N ARG A 537 -18.41 27.05 -3.73
CA ARG A 537 -17.70 28.28 -4.07
C ARG A 537 -17.22 29.01 -2.82
N THR A 538 -18.05 29.15 -1.80
CA THR A 538 -17.69 29.78 -0.52
C THR A 538 -16.53 29.04 0.15
N ALA A 539 -16.54 27.71 0.15
CA ALA A 539 -15.44 26.90 0.69
C ALA A 539 -14.13 27.10 -0.08
N LEU A 540 -14.18 27.22 -1.41
CA LEU A 540 -13.00 27.49 -2.24
C LEU A 540 -12.45 28.92 -2.07
N THR A 541 -13.30 29.89 -1.75
CA THR A 541 -12.90 31.27 -1.48
C THR A 541 -12.59 31.54 0.00
N ALA A 542 -12.77 30.56 0.88
CA ALA A 542 -12.54 30.73 2.29
C ALA A 542 -11.07 31.07 2.54
N SER A 543 -10.84 32.12 3.31
CA SER A 543 -9.49 32.47 3.75
C SER A 543 -9.04 31.52 4.84
N VAL A 544 -7.78 31.09 4.77
CA VAL A 544 -7.13 30.25 5.77
C VAL A 544 -6.23 31.13 6.63
N GLU A 545 -6.45 31.09 7.95
CA GLU A 545 -5.61 31.81 8.91
C GLU A 545 -4.28 31.07 9.13
N GLY A 546 -3.16 31.81 9.28
CA GLY A 546 -1.90 31.23 9.77
C GLY A 546 -0.63 31.38 8.93
N GLY A 547 -0.55 32.32 7.98
CA GLY A 547 0.73 32.82 7.44
C GLY A 547 0.81 32.95 5.92
N GLY A 548 1.27 34.11 5.45
CA GLY A 548 1.61 34.41 4.06
C GLY A 548 0.40 34.47 3.13
N GLN A 549 0.18 33.39 2.38
CA GLN A 549 -0.90 33.28 1.41
C GLN A 549 -2.16 32.69 2.06
N THR A 550 -3.22 33.50 2.15
CA THR A 550 -4.47 33.14 2.86
C THR A 550 -5.56 32.61 1.93
N SER A 551 -5.41 32.70 0.60
CA SER A 551 -6.46 32.30 -0.34
C SER A 551 -5.93 31.69 -1.64
N LEU A 552 -6.77 30.86 -2.28
CA LEU A 552 -6.48 30.26 -3.58
C LEU A 552 -6.22 31.32 -4.67
N ALA A 553 -6.86 32.49 -4.56
CA ALA A 553 -6.67 33.58 -5.52
C ALA A 553 -5.25 34.17 -5.49
N GLN A 554 -4.64 34.28 -4.30
CA GLN A 554 -3.30 34.85 -4.17
C GLN A 554 -2.20 33.94 -4.73
N ILE A 555 -2.45 32.63 -4.75
CA ILE A 555 -1.57 31.64 -5.38
C ILE A 555 -1.88 31.42 -6.87
N GLY A 556 -2.77 32.21 -7.47
CA GLY A 556 -3.05 32.15 -8.91
C GLY A 556 -4.22 31.24 -9.32
N ILE A 557 -4.99 30.68 -8.39
CA ILE A 557 -6.23 29.93 -8.68
C ILE A 557 -7.42 30.86 -8.53
N THR A 558 -8.01 31.30 -9.65
CA THR A 558 -9.04 32.36 -9.66
C THR A 558 -10.33 31.92 -10.35
N PHE A 559 -11.45 32.54 -9.95
CA PHE A 559 -12.74 32.34 -10.61
C PHE A 559 -12.86 33.18 -11.88
N GLN A 560 -13.33 32.55 -12.94
CA GLN A 560 -13.67 33.18 -14.21
C GLN A 560 -15.11 33.72 -14.20
N LYS A 561 -15.44 34.57 -15.17
CA LYS A 561 -16.78 35.18 -15.32
C LYS A 561 -17.89 34.14 -15.48
N ASP A 562 -17.57 32.99 -16.04
CA ASP A 562 -18.50 31.88 -16.22
C ASP A 562 -18.67 31.02 -14.94
N GLY A 563 -17.96 31.34 -13.86
CA GLY A 563 -17.95 30.59 -12.60
C GLY A 563 -16.98 29.41 -12.55
N GLY A 564 -16.21 29.17 -13.61
CA GLY A 564 -15.12 28.19 -13.66
C GLY A 564 -13.89 28.64 -12.87
N LEU A 565 -12.97 27.72 -12.60
CA LEU A 565 -11.65 28.01 -12.05
C LEU A 565 -10.60 28.04 -13.16
N ALA A 566 -9.61 28.91 -13.02
CA ALA A 566 -8.41 28.92 -13.85
C ALA A 566 -7.15 29.00 -12.97
N LEU A 567 -6.08 28.33 -13.43
CA LEU A 567 -4.77 28.35 -12.82
C LEU A 567 -3.84 29.25 -13.64
N ASP A 568 -3.33 30.31 -13.02
CA ASP A 568 -2.18 31.07 -13.52
C ASP A 568 -0.90 30.36 -13.09
N ALA A 569 -0.35 29.55 -14.01
CA ALA A 569 0.84 28.72 -13.74
C ALA A 569 2.07 29.56 -13.32
N THR A 570 2.18 30.79 -13.82
CA THR A 570 3.32 31.67 -13.50
C THR A 570 3.23 32.20 -12.07
N LYS A 571 2.06 32.71 -11.67
CA LYS A 571 1.82 33.16 -10.30
C LYS A 571 1.87 32.02 -9.30
N PHE A 572 1.33 30.86 -9.68
CA PHE A 572 1.36 29.67 -8.83
C PHE A 572 2.80 29.19 -8.59
N SER A 573 3.62 29.11 -9.64
CA SER A 573 5.04 28.74 -9.52
C SER A 573 5.82 29.74 -8.65
N ALA A 574 5.57 31.03 -8.82
CA ALA A 574 6.19 32.07 -7.99
C ALA A 574 5.75 31.97 -6.51
N ALA A 575 4.46 31.73 -6.26
CA ALA A 575 3.93 31.57 -4.91
C ALA A 575 4.54 30.36 -4.19
N ILE A 576 4.66 29.22 -4.88
CA ILE A 576 5.30 28.01 -4.30
C ILE A 576 6.78 28.24 -4.01
N THR A 577 7.49 28.92 -4.91
CA THR A 577 8.94 29.16 -4.75
C THR A 577 9.22 30.09 -3.58
N ASN A 578 8.39 31.12 -3.40
CA ASN A 578 8.59 32.14 -2.37
C ASN A 578 8.05 31.73 -0.99
N ASP A 579 6.98 30.94 -0.94
CA ASP A 579 6.32 30.54 0.31
C ASP A 579 5.73 29.12 0.20
N PHE A 580 6.62 28.13 0.03
CA PHE A 580 6.21 26.72 -0.08
C PHE A 580 5.37 26.26 1.11
N GLU A 581 5.71 26.71 2.32
CA GLU A 581 5.00 26.31 3.53
C GLU A 581 3.61 26.93 3.63
N GLY A 582 3.45 28.21 3.28
CA GLY A 582 2.14 28.87 3.22
C GLY A 582 1.24 28.25 2.16
N VAL A 583 1.78 27.97 0.96
CA VAL A 583 1.03 27.25 -0.08
C VAL A 583 0.66 25.84 0.40
N SER A 584 1.60 25.09 0.97
CA SER A 584 1.33 23.76 1.52
C SER A 584 0.22 23.78 2.57
N LYS A 585 0.23 24.76 3.49
CA LYS A 585 -0.82 24.92 4.51
C LYS A 585 -2.19 25.24 3.91
N LEU A 586 -2.26 26.01 2.82
CA LEU A 586 -3.53 26.31 2.15
C LEU A 586 -4.24 25.03 1.65
N PHE A 587 -3.47 24.04 1.21
CA PHE A 587 -3.98 22.76 0.74
C PHE A 587 -4.12 21.70 1.85
N SER A 588 -3.18 21.64 2.80
CA SER A 588 -3.06 20.54 3.77
C SER A 588 -3.56 20.84 5.18
N SER A 589 -3.75 22.11 5.54
CA SER A 589 -4.17 22.44 6.90
C SER A 589 -5.60 21.96 7.18
N LYS A 590 -5.92 21.76 8.47
CA LYS A 590 -7.25 21.36 8.93
C LYS A 590 -8.36 22.30 8.45
N ASN A 591 -8.04 23.59 8.34
CA ASN A 591 -8.93 24.63 7.84
C ASN A 591 -8.60 25.02 6.39
N GLY A 592 -7.75 24.26 5.71
CA GLY A 592 -7.34 24.48 4.33
C GLY A 592 -8.50 24.37 3.36
N GLY A 593 -8.42 25.08 2.23
CA GLY A 593 -9.49 25.10 1.23
C GLY A 593 -9.85 23.69 0.71
N VAL A 594 -8.85 22.82 0.53
CA VAL A 594 -9.08 21.44 0.07
C VAL A 594 -9.67 20.55 1.18
N THR A 595 -9.17 20.63 2.41
CA THR A 595 -9.73 19.86 3.54
C THR A 595 -11.18 20.24 3.83
N GLN A 596 -11.49 21.54 3.82
CA GLN A 596 -12.87 22.02 3.97
C GLN A 596 -13.78 21.53 2.85
N LEU A 597 -13.28 21.55 1.61
CA LEU A 597 -14.00 21.09 0.43
C LEU A 597 -14.24 19.57 0.46
N GLN A 598 -13.25 18.79 0.90
CA GLN A 598 -13.37 17.34 1.12
C GLN A 598 -14.47 17.06 2.14
N LYS A 599 -14.43 17.73 3.29
CA LYS A 599 -15.45 17.58 4.35
C LYS A 599 -16.84 18.00 3.87
N LEU A 600 -16.95 19.15 3.19
CA LEU A 600 -18.22 19.63 2.67
C LEU A 600 -18.82 18.62 1.68
N THR A 601 -18.01 18.11 0.75
CA THR A 601 -18.45 17.12 -0.24
C THR A 601 -18.85 15.80 0.41
N GLU A 602 -18.15 15.36 1.46
CA GLU A 602 -18.55 14.24 2.30
C GLU A 602 -19.92 14.48 2.96
N ASP A 603 -20.11 15.63 3.61
CA ASP A 603 -21.36 15.99 4.28
C ASP A 603 -22.55 16.03 3.29
N ILE A 604 -22.32 16.49 2.05
CA ILE A 604 -23.34 16.53 0.97
C ILE A 604 -23.72 15.13 0.49
N LEU A 605 -22.73 14.23 0.35
CA LEU A 605 -22.90 12.88 -0.20
C LEU A 605 -23.29 11.83 0.84
N ALA A 606 -23.16 12.13 2.12
CA ALA A 606 -23.56 11.26 3.22
C ALA A 606 -25.03 10.82 3.13
N ASP A 607 -25.38 9.73 3.81
CA ASP A 607 -26.75 9.19 3.81
C ASP A 607 -27.80 10.15 4.38
N LYS A 608 -27.37 11.07 5.26
CA LYS A 608 -28.19 12.17 5.80
C LYS A 608 -27.94 13.50 5.09
N GLY A 609 -27.16 13.49 4.02
CA GLY A 609 -26.83 14.67 3.22
C GLY A 609 -28.04 15.17 2.42
N ILE A 610 -27.88 16.37 1.83
CA ILE A 610 -28.96 17.05 1.09
C ILE A 610 -29.44 16.24 -0.12
N ILE A 611 -28.52 15.57 -0.82
CA ILE A 611 -28.85 14.77 -2.01
C ILE A 611 -29.68 13.54 -1.62
N ALA A 612 -29.21 12.76 -0.63
CA ALA A 612 -29.90 11.57 -0.15
C ALA A 612 -31.30 11.91 0.40
N THR A 613 -31.40 12.99 1.17
CA THR A 613 -32.69 13.46 1.74
C THR A 613 -33.67 13.87 0.65
N LYS A 614 -33.21 14.60 -0.38
CA LYS A 614 -34.07 14.99 -1.52
C LYS A 614 -34.48 13.78 -2.35
N SER A 615 -33.57 12.85 -2.64
CA SER A 615 -33.89 11.60 -3.37
C SER A 615 -34.95 10.78 -2.63
N LYS A 616 -34.81 10.53 -1.33
CA LYS A 616 -35.82 9.83 -0.53
C LYS A 616 -37.19 10.53 -0.54
N GLY A 617 -37.19 11.87 -0.46
CA GLY A 617 -38.43 12.66 -0.55
C GLY A 617 -39.15 12.52 -1.90
N LEU A 618 -38.37 12.49 -3.00
CA LEU A 618 -38.90 12.27 -4.35
C LEU A 618 -39.40 10.83 -4.55
N GLU A 619 -38.68 9.83 -4.05
CA GLU A 619 -39.10 8.42 -4.07
C GLU A 619 -40.41 8.20 -3.29
N GLY A 620 -40.54 8.84 -2.13
CA GLY A 620 -41.79 8.86 -1.37
C GLY A 620 -42.94 9.51 -2.15
N SER A 621 -42.66 10.63 -2.83
CA SER A 621 -43.62 11.32 -3.70
C SER A 621 -44.03 10.47 -4.91
N GLN A 622 -43.09 9.72 -5.49
CA GLN A 622 -43.35 8.79 -6.60
C GLN A 622 -44.24 7.64 -6.15
N THR A 623 -43.95 7.08 -4.98
CA THR A 623 -44.77 6.01 -4.38
C THR A 623 -46.20 6.48 -4.14
N LEU A 624 -46.37 7.69 -3.57
CA LEU A 624 -47.69 8.28 -3.38
C LEU A 624 -48.43 8.50 -4.70
N ASN A 625 -47.74 8.99 -5.73
CA ASN A 625 -48.33 9.20 -7.05
C ASN A 625 -48.75 7.88 -7.72
N SER A 626 -47.94 6.82 -7.59
CA SER A 626 -48.26 5.48 -8.09
C SER A 626 -49.49 4.88 -7.39
N ARG A 627 -49.60 5.06 -6.06
CA ARG A 627 -50.81 4.67 -5.30
C ARG A 627 -52.05 5.42 -5.80
N LYS A 628 -51.94 6.73 -6.09
CA LYS A 628 -53.05 7.52 -6.66
C LYS A 628 -53.46 7.02 -8.05
N GLN A 629 -52.50 6.70 -8.93
CA GLN A 629 -52.80 6.12 -10.25
C GLN A 629 -53.54 4.78 -10.12
N THR A 630 -53.07 3.91 -9.22
CA THR A 630 -53.70 2.61 -8.95
C THR A 630 -55.13 2.79 -8.44
N ALA A 631 -55.36 3.70 -7.50
CA ALA A 631 -56.69 4.00 -6.98
C ALA A 631 -57.63 4.57 -8.06
N VAL A 632 -57.15 5.48 -8.91
CA VAL A 632 -57.92 6.02 -10.03
C VAL A 632 -58.26 4.92 -11.04
N ASN A 633 -57.30 4.05 -11.39
CA ASN A 633 -57.56 2.92 -12.28
C ASN A 633 -58.59 1.94 -11.69
N ALA A 634 -58.53 1.64 -10.39
CA ALA A 634 -59.53 0.82 -9.73
C ALA A 634 -60.92 1.47 -9.78
N ASN A 635 -61.01 2.78 -9.55
CA ASN A 635 -62.26 3.53 -9.67
C ASN A 635 -62.80 3.54 -11.12
N LEU A 636 -61.92 3.63 -12.12
CA LEU A 636 -62.31 3.53 -13.53
C LEU A 636 -62.90 2.15 -13.87
N LEU A 637 -62.36 1.07 -13.32
CA LEU A 637 -62.95 -0.28 -13.49
C LEU A 637 -64.36 -0.37 -12.88
N VAL A 638 -64.54 0.15 -11.66
CA VAL A 638 -65.88 0.20 -11.03
C VAL A 638 -66.84 1.06 -11.84
N LEU A 639 -66.38 2.18 -12.40
CA LEU A 639 -67.20 3.05 -13.24
C LEU A 639 -67.59 2.34 -14.55
N GLN A 640 -66.67 1.61 -15.17
CA GLN A 640 -66.93 0.80 -16.37
C GLN A 640 -68.03 -0.23 -16.10
N ASP A 641 -67.95 -0.96 -14.97
CA ASP A 641 -68.98 -1.91 -14.56
C ASP A 641 -70.33 -1.22 -14.36
N SER A 642 -70.35 -0.05 -13.71
CA SER A 642 -71.57 0.72 -13.48
C SER A 642 -72.23 1.20 -14.78
N TYR A 643 -71.44 1.68 -15.75
CA TYR A 643 -71.94 2.07 -17.07
C TYR A 643 -72.46 0.86 -17.83
N THR A 644 -71.71 -0.24 -17.86
CA THR A 644 -72.13 -1.50 -18.50
C THR A 644 -73.47 -1.97 -17.97
N ASN A 645 -73.64 -2.00 -16.64
CA ASN A 645 -74.90 -2.40 -16.01
C ASN A 645 -76.05 -1.43 -16.33
N ARG A 646 -75.81 -0.12 -16.32
CA ARG A 646 -76.85 0.89 -16.62
C ARG A 646 -77.32 0.82 -18.07
N PHE A 647 -76.39 0.69 -19.02
CA PHE A 647 -76.71 0.57 -20.45
C PHE A 647 -77.33 -0.79 -20.79
N ASN A 648 -76.91 -1.88 -20.14
CA ASN A 648 -77.57 -3.18 -20.28
C ASN A 648 -79.03 -3.14 -19.78
N ARG A 649 -79.30 -2.47 -18.65
CA ARG A 649 -80.68 -2.27 -18.15
C ARG A 649 -81.52 -1.45 -19.13
N LEU A 650 -80.97 -0.36 -19.66
CA LEU A 650 -81.62 0.45 -20.68
C LEU A 650 -81.93 -0.36 -21.94
N ASN A 651 -80.98 -1.19 -22.40
CA ASN A 651 -81.16 -2.03 -23.58
C ASN A 651 -82.31 -3.03 -23.39
N LYS A 652 -82.41 -3.65 -22.19
CA LYS A 652 -83.54 -4.51 -21.82
C LYS A 652 -84.88 -3.75 -21.82
N THR A 653 -84.92 -2.55 -21.25
CA THR A 653 -86.12 -1.70 -21.27
C THR A 653 -86.53 -1.35 -22.69
N LEU A 654 -85.58 -0.94 -23.54
CA LEU A 654 -85.84 -0.62 -24.94
C LEU A 654 -86.33 -1.85 -25.74
N ALA A 655 -85.77 -3.03 -25.49
CA ALA A 655 -86.26 -4.27 -26.08
C ALA A 655 -87.70 -4.59 -25.64
N SER A 656 -88.04 -4.42 -24.37
CA SER A 656 -89.41 -4.61 -23.87
C SER A 656 -90.39 -3.58 -24.44
N MET A 657 -89.95 -2.33 -24.63
CA MET A 657 -90.75 -1.29 -25.29
C MET A 657 -90.95 -1.61 -26.77
N GLY A 658 -89.92 -2.14 -27.44
CA GLY A 658 -90.01 -2.65 -28.81
C GLY A 658 -91.03 -3.77 -28.93
N GLN A 659 -90.95 -4.78 -28.05
CA GLN A 659 -91.94 -5.86 -28.00
C GLN A 659 -93.35 -5.37 -27.70
N THR A 660 -93.52 -4.41 -26.78
CA THR A 660 -94.82 -3.81 -26.47
C THR A 660 -95.37 -3.02 -27.67
N ARG A 661 -94.51 -2.27 -28.37
CA ARG A 661 -94.87 -1.55 -29.60
C ARG A 661 -95.28 -2.53 -30.68
N ASP A 662 -94.48 -3.57 -30.93
CA ASP A 662 -94.76 -4.57 -31.97
C ASP A 662 -96.09 -5.30 -31.66
N TYR A 663 -96.33 -5.64 -30.38
CA TYR A 663 -97.60 -6.17 -29.91
C TYR A 663 -98.78 -5.20 -30.13
N LEU A 664 -98.64 -3.92 -29.78
CA LEU A 664 -99.67 -2.90 -30.01
C LEU A 664 -99.92 -2.68 -31.50
N SER A 665 -98.87 -2.67 -32.33
CA SER A 665 -98.97 -2.57 -33.78
C SER A 665 -99.71 -3.75 -34.38
N ASP A 666 -99.43 -4.98 -33.92
CA ASP A 666 -100.18 -6.18 -34.32
C ASP A 666 -101.65 -6.12 -33.90
N GLN A 667 -101.95 -5.63 -32.69
CA GLN A 667 -103.34 -5.45 -32.24
C GLN A 667 -104.08 -4.37 -33.05
N LEU A 668 -103.41 -3.25 -33.37
CA LEU A 668 -103.95 -2.19 -34.23
C LEU A 668 -104.18 -2.67 -35.67
N ALA A 669 -103.26 -3.44 -36.25
CA ALA A 669 -103.41 -4.03 -37.58
C ALA A 669 -104.58 -5.03 -37.65
N ARG A 670 -104.81 -5.77 -36.55
CA ARG A 670 -105.98 -6.64 -36.39
C ARG A 670 -107.30 -5.87 -36.22
N LEU A 671 -107.24 -4.64 -35.71
CA LEU A 671 -108.40 -3.74 -35.59
C LEU A 671 -108.72 -3.00 -36.90
N SER A 672 -107.73 -2.75 -37.77
CA SER A 672 -107.94 -2.11 -39.08
C SER A 672 -108.45 -3.06 -40.18
N THR A 673 -108.62 -4.35 -39.87
CA THR A 673 -109.07 -5.40 -40.79
C THR A 673 -110.53 -5.84 -40.56
N LYS A 674 -111.35 -4.98 -39.95
CA LYS A 674 -112.81 -5.15 -39.89
C LYS A 674 -113.56 -3.99 -40.52
#